data_AF-A0AAV5APL4-F1
#
_entry.id   AF-A0AAV5APL4-F1
#
_cell.length_a   1.000
_cell.length_b   1.000
_cell.length_c   1.000
_cell.angle_alpha   90.00
_cell.angle_beta   90.00
_cell.angle_gamma   90.00
#
_symmetry.space_group_name_H-M   'P 1'
#
loop_
_entity.id
_entity.type
_entity.pdbx_description
1 polymer ?
#
loop_
_entity_poly.entity_id
_entity_poly.type
_entity_poly.pdbx_seq_one_letter_code
_entity_poly.pdbx_strand_id
1 'polypeptide(L)'
;MSPVTTKDGRVDSRIQNYRGFWEEKDLTKDASANTRMENYTEVINGYYDGATELYEWGWAHSFHFSRFYKGESFYQSIARHEHYLAAQMNIKPGMRVLDVGCGVGGPAREIAQFTDASIVGVNNNDFQLGRAQKYTVRAGLQDRVKFVKCDFMKLAEKFGENSFDAVYAIEATVHAPTFEGVYSEIKRVLKPGGVFGVYEWCMTDDWDAFNPEHKAIAHRIELGNGIPQMRKISDALQAVQNVGFELLHHEDLAERDDKIRWYYPLLGDITMAQTWSDLWVCFRTSKLGILFSTAFVWLMEMVGIAPKGTHGIALALIIALESLVEGGQKKLFTPMLLMIARKPEQKLEPEQFLFIALAGLTASQKCNDLRGLHLENTTILDVNHVPAGSNVTTPGSCQSSAVVSSAICRVQAVIATTSTSAVHFEAWLPDEWFGRFLGLGNGGLGGCIDYQNLDYGSTLHFASVGSDNGHDGGASDGTPFLNHPEVLNDFAFRAIHVEAVIGKQIVEAYYDTSISKSYFLGCSTGGRQAMQSALKFPEDFDGLVAGSPATGWNHLAGAQVRLGQYVGAPNPDSSPSFIPAELWPVISQEILNQCDDLDGVEDGIITDPDQCNFRPESLLCTNSSSTNTSSCLTAPQVEALRKIYRPVFGTQGEMLYTKYDLRGESDGNFVNMFSGEIFSIAAGWYQNVIFKDPNYSFENFNLSVFESTDAINPGDINTWDGHMETFRARGGKILTYHGRQDQLISSDNSLQFYNLVSSTLSLPSLDDFLRLFLIPGMEHCSGGPGAWAFGQAGIVSNVVNASTHNILLALVDWVEDEKAPPDMIGSVPGSTPNIERTHCRYPQRSVFSGSSFVCDVVN
;
A
#
# COMPACT_ATOMS: atom_id res chain seq x y z
N MET A 1 -41.35 1.06 -0.70
CA MET A 1 -40.95 1.03 -2.13
C MET A 1 -39.55 1.60 -2.18
N SER A 2 -38.55 0.87 -2.70
CA SER A 2 -37.21 1.42 -2.88
C SER A 2 -37.27 2.64 -3.81
N PRO A 3 -36.52 3.72 -3.55
CA PRO A 3 -36.51 4.89 -4.42
C PRO A 3 -36.14 4.48 -5.85
N VAL A 4 -36.88 4.97 -6.85
CA VAL A 4 -36.56 4.73 -8.26
C VAL A 4 -35.44 5.69 -8.65
N THR A 5 -34.23 5.17 -8.87
CA THR A 5 -33.12 5.93 -9.45
C THR A 5 -33.31 6.01 -10.97
N THR A 6 -33.22 7.21 -11.54
CA THR A 6 -33.31 7.45 -12.98
C THR A 6 -32.03 6.98 -13.69
N LYS A 7 -32.07 6.83 -15.02
CA LYS A 7 -30.91 6.38 -15.82
C LYS A 7 -29.70 7.30 -15.74
N ASP A 8 -29.89 8.56 -15.38
CA ASP A 8 -28.81 9.53 -15.20
C ASP A 8 -28.34 9.66 -13.74
N GLY A 9 -28.90 8.88 -12.81
CA GLY A 9 -28.44 8.81 -11.41
C GLY A 9 -29.22 9.70 -10.42
N ARG A 10 -30.23 10.45 -10.88
CA ARG A 10 -31.12 11.21 -9.98
C ARG A 10 -32.06 10.29 -9.22
N VAL A 11 -32.54 10.75 -8.06
CA VAL A 11 -33.57 10.05 -7.29
C VAL A 11 -34.79 10.96 -7.12
N ASP A 12 -35.86 10.69 -7.89
CA ASP A 12 -37.04 11.57 -7.97
C ASP A 12 -37.70 11.84 -6.61
N SER A 13 -37.66 10.88 -5.67
CA SER A 13 -38.21 11.06 -4.34
C SER A 13 -37.42 12.08 -3.50
N ARG A 14 -36.11 12.22 -3.72
CA ARG A 14 -35.28 13.20 -2.99
C ARG A 14 -35.63 14.63 -3.39
N ILE A 15 -35.90 14.86 -4.67
CA ILE A 15 -36.34 16.15 -5.22
C ILE A 15 -37.65 16.61 -4.55
N GLN A 16 -38.60 15.68 -4.38
CA GLN A 16 -39.88 15.95 -3.73
C GLN A 16 -39.73 16.21 -2.23
N ASN A 17 -38.88 15.42 -1.56
CA ASN A 17 -38.65 15.50 -0.11
C ASN A 17 -37.90 16.76 0.33
N TYR A 18 -37.11 17.37 -0.56
CA TYR A 18 -36.32 18.57 -0.25
C TYR A 18 -37.15 19.66 0.44
N ARG A 19 -38.37 19.95 -0.05
CA ARG A 19 -39.27 20.96 0.53
C ARG A 19 -39.72 20.63 1.95
N GLY A 20 -39.87 19.35 2.28
CA GLY A 20 -40.32 18.89 3.60
C GLY A 20 -39.38 19.33 4.74
N PHE A 21 -38.09 19.53 4.45
CA PHE A 21 -37.12 20.06 5.42
C PHE A 21 -37.34 21.54 5.79
N TRP A 22 -38.21 22.25 5.06
CA TRP A 22 -38.41 23.70 5.15
C TRP A 22 -39.87 24.13 5.39
N GLU A 23 -40.80 23.19 5.61
CA GLU A 23 -42.25 23.47 5.72
C GLU A 23 -42.71 24.04 7.09
N GLU A 24 -41.82 24.24 8.06
CA GLU A 24 -42.19 24.88 9.34
C GLU A 24 -42.39 26.41 9.18
N LYS A 25 -43.56 26.89 9.60
CA LYS A 25 -43.98 28.31 9.50
C LYS A 25 -43.33 29.26 10.51
N ASP A 26 -42.51 28.76 11.42
CA ASP A 26 -41.94 29.53 12.52
C ASP A 26 -40.42 29.58 12.44
N LEU A 27 -39.91 30.64 11.80
CA LEU A 27 -38.48 30.91 11.56
C LEU A 27 -37.65 31.13 12.85
N THR A 28 -38.29 31.07 14.02
CA THR A 28 -37.64 31.38 15.31
C THR A 28 -37.15 30.17 16.08
N LYS A 29 -37.52 28.93 15.71
CA LYS A 29 -37.14 27.71 16.44
C LYS A 29 -35.91 27.01 15.85
N ASP A 30 -34.85 26.88 16.66
CA ASP A 30 -33.58 26.21 16.28
C ASP A 30 -33.69 24.68 16.08
N ALA A 31 -34.80 24.05 16.49
CA ALA A 31 -35.02 22.61 16.35
C ALA A 31 -34.99 22.10 14.89
N SER A 32 -35.33 22.97 13.92
CA SER A 32 -35.31 22.61 12.49
C SER A 32 -33.89 22.50 11.92
N ALA A 33 -32.93 23.30 12.42
CA ALA A 33 -31.54 23.28 11.96
C ALA A 33 -30.84 21.97 12.35
N ASN A 34 -31.03 21.50 13.59
CA ASN A 34 -30.48 20.21 14.05
C ASN A 34 -30.99 19.06 13.18
N THR A 35 -32.28 19.05 12.84
CA THR A 35 -32.89 18.02 11.98
C THR A 35 -32.26 18.03 10.57
N ARG A 36 -31.98 19.21 10.00
CA ARG A 36 -31.28 19.32 8.69
C ARG A 36 -29.82 18.88 8.78
N MET A 37 -29.15 19.16 9.88
CA MET A 37 -27.76 18.77 10.12
C MET A 37 -27.62 17.24 10.26
N GLU A 38 -28.52 16.60 10.99
CA GLU A 38 -28.57 15.13 11.11
C GLU A 38 -28.87 14.44 9.76
N ASN A 39 -29.62 15.11 8.87
CA ASN A 39 -30.01 14.59 7.56
C ASN A 39 -29.30 15.30 6.39
N TYR A 40 -28.13 15.91 6.60
CA TYR A 40 -27.46 16.78 5.62
C TYR A 40 -27.31 16.11 4.24
N THR A 41 -26.95 14.83 4.22
CA THR A 41 -26.78 14.06 2.97
C THR A 41 -28.07 14.00 2.14
N GLU A 42 -29.24 13.89 2.77
CA GLU A 42 -30.52 13.85 2.07
C GLU A 42 -30.93 15.24 1.57
N VAL A 43 -30.72 16.28 2.40
CA VAL A 43 -30.97 17.69 2.05
C VAL A 43 -30.17 18.10 0.81
N ILE A 44 -28.86 17.84 0.82
CA ILE A 44 -27.93 18.22 -0.26
C ILE A 44 -28.25 17.45 -1.55
N ASN A 45 -28.41 16.12 -1.46
CA ASN A 45 -28.69 15.32 -2.65
C ASN A 45 -30.06 15.65 -3.26
N GLY A 46 -31.09 15.88 -2.44
CA GLY A 46 -32.41 16.30 -2.95
C GLY A 46 -32.39 17.65 -3.64
N TYR A 47 -31.62 18.60 -3.11
CA TYR A 47 -31.41 19.90 -3.76
C TYR A 47 -30.70 19.75 -5.11
N TYR A 48 -29.53 19.11 -5.15
CA TYR A 48 -28.72 19.03 -6.37
C TYR A 48 -29.29 18.08 -7.44
N ASP A 49 -30.07 17.06 -7.08
CA ASP A 49 -30.78 16.22 -8.06
C ASP A 49 -31.75 17.07 -8.92
N GLY A 50 -32.36 18.11 -8.36
CA GLY A 50 -33.24 19.03 -9.09
C GLY A 50 -32.58 20.32 -9.58
N ALA A 51 -31.58 20.83 -8.87
CA ALA A 51 -30.97 22.13 -9.18
C ALA A 51 -29.83 22.07 -10.20
N THR A 52 -29.13 20.95 -10.36
CA THR A 52 -27.88 20.88 -11.16
C THR A 52 -28.06 21.38 -12.60
N GLU A 53 -29.08 20.93 -13.32
CA GLU A 53 -29.28 21.37 -14.72
C GLU A 53 -29.71 22.85 -14.81
N LEU A 54 -30.40 23.35 -13.78
CA LEU A 54 -30.76 24.76 -13.67
C LEU A 54 -29.52 25.62 -13.42
N TYR A 55 -28.57 25.15 -12.60
CA TYR A 55 -27.27 25.80 -12.40
C TYR A 55 -26.44 25.83 -13.67
N GLU A 56 -26.32 24.70 -14.39
CA GLU A 56 -25.57 24.68 -15.65
C GLU A 56 -26.19 25.58 -16.72
N TRP A 57 -27.53 25.64 -16.76
CA TRP A 57 -28.25 26.50 -17.71
C TRP A 57 -28.22 27.98 -17.30
N GLY A 58 -28.32 28.30 -16.02
CA GLY A 58 -28.45 29.67 -15.52
C GLY A 58 -27.12 30.34 -15.19
N TRP A 59 -26.13 29.56 -14.79
CA TRP A 59 -24.84 30.00 -14.26
C TRP A 59 -23.68 29.54 -15.16
N ALA A 60 -23.04 28.41 -14.83
CA ALA A 60 -21.90 27.80 -15.52
C ALA A 60 -21.72 26.34 -15.08
N HIS A 61 -20.73 25.62 -15.64
CA HIS A 61 -20.29 24.31 -15.12
C HIS A 61 -19.39 24.41 -13.86
N SER A 62 -19.04 25.63 -13.43
CA SER A 62 -18.39 25.92 -12.16
C SER A 62 -19.40 26.61 -11.26
N PHE A 63 -19.83 25.91 -10.20
CA PHE A 63 -20.89 26.36 -9.31
C PHE A 63 -20.32 27.20 -8.16
N HIS A 64 -19.70 28.34 -8.50
CA HIS A 64 -19.16 29.26 -7.50
C HIS A 64 -19.19 30.72 -7.99
N PHE A 65 -18.98 31.64 -7.07
CA PHE A 65 -18.90 33.08 -7.33
C PHE A 65 -17.46 33.52 -7.63
N SER A 66 -17.34 34.73 -8.17
CA SER A 66 -16.06 35.37 -8.47
C SER A 66 -16.17 36.87 -8.31
N ARG A 67 -15.02 37.52 -8.17
CA ARG A 67 -14.92 38.98 -8.33
C ARG A 67 -14.90 39.34 -9.82
N PHE A 68 -15.24 40.57 -10.15
CA PHE A 68 -15.29 41.03 -11.55
C PHE A 68 -14.53 42.32 -11.78
N TYR A 69 -13.90 42.40 -12.95
CA TYR A 69 -13.23 43.60 -13.43
C TYR A 69 -13.89 44.19 -14.68
N LYS A 70 -13.67 45.49 -14.89
CA LYS A 70 -14.28 46.19 -16.02
C LYS A 70 -13.84 45.59 -17.35
N GLY A 71 -14.82 45.15 -18.14
CA GLY A 71 -14.59 44.52 -19.46
C GLY A 71 -14.18 43.04 -19.40
N GLU A 72 -14.14 42.42 -18.22
CA GLU A 72 -13.90 40.98 -18.06
C GLU A 72 -15.21 40.20 -18.23
N SER A 73 -15.21 39.14 -19.03
CA SER A 73 -16.41 38.31 -19.19
C SER A 73 -16.70 37.45 -17.96
N PHE A 74 -17.95 37.04 -17.81
CA PHE A 74 -18.38 36.19 -16.71
C PHE A 74 -17.56 34.91 -16.57
N TYR A 75 -17.39 34.14 -17.65
CA TYR A 75 -16.62 32.89 -17.61
C TYR A 75 -15.13 33.10 -17.37
N GLN A 76 -14.54 34.18 -17.90
CA GLN A 76 -13.14 34.51 -17.61
C GLN A 76 -12.93 34.88 -16.15
N SER A 77 -13.90 35.55 -15.52
CA SER A 77 -13.81 35.89 -14.11
C SER A 77 -13.81 34.65 -13.21
N ILE A 78 -14.60 33.63 -13.56
CA ILE A 78 -14.68 32.34 -12.87
C ILE A 78 -13.34 31.62 -12.99
N ALA A 79 -12.86 31.44 -14.23
CA ALA A 79 -11.56 30.82 -14.48
C ALA A 79 -10.42 31.55 -13.77
N ARG A 80 -10.42 32.90 -13.80
CA ARG A 80 -9.44 33.69 -13.04
C ARG A 80 -9.54 33.44 -11.54
N HIS A 81 -10.74 33.26 -11.00
CA HIS A 81 -10.92 33.00 -9.58
C HIS A 81 -10.39 31.61 -9.17
N GLU A 82 -10.61 30.60 -10.02
CA GLU A 82 -10.04 29.24 -9.88
C GLU A 82 -8.51 29.28 -10.01
N HIS A 83 -7.96 29.99 -11.00
CA HIS A 83 -6.52 30.19 -11.17
C HIS A 83 -5.92 30.95 -9.99
N TYR A 84 -6.63 31.95 -9.45
CA TYR A 84 -6.17 32.70 -8.29
C TYR A 84 -6.04 31.77 -7.08
N LEU A 85 -7.02 30.89 -6.82
CA LEU A 85 -6.91 29.90 -5.76
C LEU A 85 -5.72 28.98 -5.97
N ALA A 86 -5.60 28.39 -7.16
CA ALA A 86 -4.50 27.49 -7.50
C ALA A 86 -3.12 28.15 -7.35
N ALA A 87 -3.02 29.44 -7.73
CA ALA A 87 -1.81 30.23 -7.58
C ALA A 87 -1.52 30.58 -6.11
N GLN A 88 -2.54 30.96 -5.32
CA GLN A 88 -2.39 31.21 -3.88
C GLN A 88 -1.97 29.96 -3.12
N MET A 89 -2.42 28.79 -3.56
CA MET A 89 -2.03 27.49 -3.03
C MET A 89 -0.69 26.97 -3.56
N ASN A 90 -0.12 27.61 -4.58
CA ASN A 90 1.11 27.19 -5.25
C ASN A 90 1.03 25.74 -5.80
N ILE A 91 -0.09 25.40 -6.45
CA ILE A 91 -0.27 24.09 -7.11
C ILE A 91 0.67 24.00 -8.32
N LYS A 92 1.37 22.87 -8.46
CA LYS A 92 2.43 22.64 -9.47
C LYS A 92 2.14 21.42 -10.35
N PRO A 93 2.76 21.35 -11.55
CA PRO A 93 2.70 20.15 -12.39
C PRO A 93 3.11 18.90 -11.62
N GLY A 94 2.37 17.80 -11.84
CA GLY A 94 2.66 16.50 -11.21
C GLY A 94 2.17 16.34 -9.77
N MET A 95 1.68 17.40 -9.11
CA MET A 95 1.02 17.26 -7.81
C MET A 95 -0.28 16.46 -7.94
N ARG A 96 -0.57 15.65 -6.91
CA ARG A 96 -1.87 14.99 -6.73
C ARG A 96 -2.73 15.87 -5.82
N VAL A 97 -3.79 16.43 -6.38
CA VAL A 97 -4.64 17.44 -5.72
C VAL A 97 -6.06 16.89 -5.52
N LEU A 98 -6.67 17.17 -4.38
CA LEU A 98 -8.06 16.81 -4.08
C LEU A 98 -8.98 18.03 -4.23
N ASP A 99 -10.08 17.87 -4.97
CA ASP A 99 -11.19 18.82 -5.08
C ASP A 99 -12.38 18.32 -4.24
N VAL A 100 -12.60 18.94 -3.09
CA VAL A 100 -13.63 18.55 -2.11
C VAL A 100 -14.96 19.20 -2.44
N GLY A 101 -15.93 18.38 -2.86
CA GLY A 101 -17.25 18.85 -3.28
C GLY A 101 -17.27 19.34 -4.72
N CYS A 102 -16.69 18.56 -5.64
CA CYS A 102 -16.33 18.99 -6.99
C CYS A 102 -17.50 19.34 -7.94
N GLY A 103 -18.76 19.19 -7.52
CA GLY A 103 -19.94 19.42 -8.37
C GLY A 103 -19.88 18.61 -9.68
N VAL A 104 -20.10 19.28 -10.81
CA VAL A 104 -19.95 18.73 -12.18
C VAL A 104 -18.51 18.87 -12.73
N GLY A 105 -17.54 19.14 -11.85
CA GLY A 105 -16.10 19.11 -12.14
C GLY A 105 -15.55 20.30 -12.92
N GLY A 106 -16.24 21.45 -12.95
CA GLY A 106 -15.77 22.68 -13.61
C GLY A 106 -14.38 23.10 -13.12
N PRO A 107 -14.22 23.43 -11.82
CA PRO A 107 -12.95 23.86 -11.26
C PRO A 107 -11.83 22.81 -11.40
N ALA A 108 -12.13 21.53 -11.19
CA ALA A 108 -11.17 20.45 -11.39
C ALA A 108 -10.59 20.40 -12.80
N ARG A 109 -11.39 20.70 -13.84
CA ARG A 109 -10.86 20.75 -15.21
C ARG A 109 -10.05 22.00 -15.46
N GLU A 110 -10.54 23.17 -15.04
CA GLU A 110 -9.85 24.44 -15.26
C GLU A 110 -8.49 24.47 -14.54
N ILE A 111 -8.46 24.10 -13.26
CA ILE A 111 -7.23 24.08 -12.46
C ILE A 111 -6.24 23.03 -13.00
N ALA A 112 -6.71 21.85 -13.44
CA ALA A 112 -5.83 20.85 -14.05
C ALA A 112 -5.21 21.35 -15.37
N GLN A 113 -5.97 22.07 -16.20
CA GLN A 113 -5.44 22.69 -17.42
C GLN A 113 -4.45 23.82 -17.13
N PHE A 114 -4.70 24.59 -16.08
CA PHE A 114 -3.84 25.71 -15.69
C PHE A 114 -2.51 25.27 -15.06
N THR A 115 -2.52 24.17 -14.30
CA THR A 115 -1.38 23.76 -13.45
C THR A 115 -0.66 22.50 -13.88
N ASP A 116 -1.22 21.72 -14.81
CA ASP A 116 -0.77 20.37 -15.16
C ASP A 116 -0.74 19.38 -13.97
N ALA A 117 -1.48 19.66 -12.89
CA ALA A 117 -1.66 18.75 -11.76
C ALA A 117 -2.66 17.62 -12.09
N SER A 118 -2.56 16.51 -11.35
CA SER A 118 -3.59 15.46 -11.37
C SER A 118 -4.62 15.74 -10.28
N ILE A 119 -5.89 15.88 -10.66
CA ILE A 119 -6.97 16.26 -9.75
C ILE A 119 -7.92 15.09 -9.54
N VAL A 120 -8.19 14.77 -8.28
CA VAL A 120 -9.25 13.86 -7.86
C VAL A 120 -10.38 14.69 -7.28
N GLY A 121 -11.53 14.72 -7.95
CA GLY A 121 -12.73 15.38 -7.42
C GLY A 121 -13.63 14.41 -6.67
N VAL A 122 -14.13 14.83 -5.50
CA VAL A 122 -15.08 14.04 -4.72
C VAL A 122 -16.43 14.72 -4.62
N ASN A 123 -17.48 13.92 -4.73
CA ASN A 123 -18.85 14.36 -4.53
C ASN A 123 -19.70 13.15 -4.07
N ASN A 124 -20.79 13.41 -3.34
CA ASN A 124 -21.70 12.36 -2.88
C ASN A 124 -22.90 12.15 -3.85
N ASN A 125 -23.09 13.06 -4.82
CA ASN A 125 -24.19 13.02 -5.77
C ASN A 125 -23.81 12.29 -7.08
N ASP A 126 -24.44 11.14 -7.34
CA ASP A 126 -24.18 10.31 -8.54
C ASP A 126 -24.47 11.04 -9.85
N PHE A 127 -25.54 11.84 -9.89
CA PHE A 127 -25.94 12.59 -11.08
C PHE A 127 -24.85 13.60 -11.48
N GLN A 128 -24.32 14.35 -10.51
CA GLN A 128 -23.23 15.29 -10.75
C GLN A 128 -21.93 14.60 -11.16
N LEU A 129 -21.57 13.48 -10.53
CA LEU A 129 -20.38 12.70 -10.89
C LEU A 129 -20.44 12.16 -12.31
N GLY A 130 -21.59 11.63 -12.75
CA GLY A 130 -21.78 11.16 -14.12
C GLY A 130 -21.56 12.27 -15.15
N ARG A 131 -22.02 13.49 -14.85
CA ARG A 131 -21.76 14.67 -15.68
C ARG A 131 -20.30 15.10 -15.64
N ALA A 132 -19.68 15.11 -14.47
CA ALA A 132 -18.28 15.46 -14.29
C ALA A 132 -17.37 14.59 -15.15
N GLN A 133 -17.56 13.26 -15.09
CA GLN A 133 -16.84 12.30 -15.92
C GLN A 133 -17.08 12.55 -17.41
N LYS A 134 -18.33 12.73 -17.83
CA LYS A 134 -18.69 13.00 -19.23
C LYS A 134 -18.00 14.26 -19.78
N TYR A 135 -18.01 15.35 -19.03
CA TYR A 135 -17.37 16.59 -19.45
C TYR A 135 -15.85 16.51 -19.45
N THR A 136 -15.26 15.77 -18.51
CA THR A 136 -13.81 15.54 -18.49
C THR A 136 -13.32 14.70 -19.66
N VAL A 137 -14.05 13.66 -20.05
CA VAL A 137 -13.75 12.91 -21.29
C VAL A 137 -13.88 13.82 -22.51
N ARG A 138 -14.93 14.65 -22.58
CA ARG A 138 -15.12 15.61 -23.68
C ARG A 138 -13.99 16.64 -23.77
N ALA A 139 -13.39 17.00 -22.63
CA ALA A 139 -12.25 17.90 -22.55
C ALA A 139 -10.89 17.22 -22.82
N GLY A 140 -10.86 15.88 -22.97
CA GLY A 140 -9.61 15.12 -23.15
C GLY A 140 -8.73 15.08 -21.91
N LEU A 141 -9.31 15.16 -20.71
CA LEU A 141 -8.59 15.25 -19.44
C LEU A 141 -8.74 14.01 -18.56
N GLN A 142 -9.33 12.91 -19.05
CA GLN A 142 -9.63 11.71 -18.26
C GLN A 142 -8.41 11.03 -17.63
N ASP A 143 -7.22 11.23 -18.19
CA ASP A 143 -5.96 10.68 -17.66
C ASP A 143 -5.43 11.51 -16.47
N ARG A 144 -5.88 12.75 -16.32
CA ARG A 144 -5.41 13.70 -15.29
C ARG A 144 -6.46 14.05 -14.24
N VAL A 145 -7.74 14.07 -14.62
CA VAL A 145 -8.86 14.42 -13.73
C VAL A 145 -9.77 13.22 -13.55
N LYS A 146 -9.91 12.75 -12.31
CA LYS A 146 -10.78 11.61 -11.94
C LYS A 146 -11.81 12.06 -10.93
N PHE A 147 -12.99 11.43 -10.94
CA PHE A 147 -14.05 11.72 -9.97
C PHE A 147 -14.45 10.48 -9.21
N VAL A 148 -14.58 10.61 -7.90
CA VAL A 148 -14.86 9.52 -6.97
C VAL A 148 -16.09 9.87 -6.15
N LYS A 149 -17.01 8.91 -6.02
CA LYS A 149 -18.10 9.03 -5.07
C LYS A 149 -17.56 8.89 -3.66
N CYS A 150 -17.69 9.93 -2.86
CA CYS A 150 -17.21 9.97 -1.49
C CYS A 150 -18.00 11.00 -0.68
N ASP A 151 -18.29 10.65 0.57
CA ASP A 151 -18.66 11.63 1.58
C ASP A 151 -17.37 12.33 2.05
N PHE A 152 -17.32 13.66 1.97
CA PHE A 152 -16.13 14.41 2.39
C PHE A 152 -15.90 14.40 3.91
N MET A 153 -16.83 13.83 4.67
CA MET A 153 -16.64 13.55 6.11
C MET A 153 -15.90 12.23 6.35
N LYS A 154 -15.49 11.53 5.28
CA LYS A 154 -14.81 10.22 5.31
C LYS A 154 -13.66 10.14 4.30
N LEU A 155 -12.93 11.24 4.13
CA LEU A 155 -11.85 11.32 3.15
C LEU A 155 -10.70 10.36 3.52
N ALA A 156 -10.34 10.27 4.79
CA ALA A 156 -9.24 9.42 5.24
C ALA A 156 -9.58 7.93 5.10
N GLU A 157 -10.83 7.53 5.36
CA GLU A 157 -11.31 6.16 5.10
C GLU A 157 -11.19 5.79 3.61
N LYS A 158 -11.47 6.74 2.72
CA LYS A 158 -11.49 6.49 1.27
C LYS A 158 -10.11 6.50 0.63
N PHE A 159 -9.22 7.39 1.07
CA PHE A 159 -7.95 7.65 0.40
C PHE A 159 -6.71 7.29 1.22
N GLY A 160 -6.84 7.09 2.53
CA GLY A 160 -5.73 7.02 3.47
C GLY A 160 -5.22 8.41 3.88
N GLU A 161 -4.45 8.46 4.98
CA GLU A 161 -3.81 9.70 5.43
C GLU A 161 -2.66 10.11 4.49
N ASN A 162 -2.27 11.38 4.50
CA ASN A 162 -1.11 11.93 3.78
C ASN A 162 -1.06 11.60 2.27
N SER A 163 -2.21 11.52 1.63
CA SER A 163 -2.39 11.02 0.28
C SER A 163 -2.36 12.08 -0.82
N PHE A 164 -2.50 13.36 -0.47
CA PHE A 164 -2.57 14.48 -1.42
C PHE A 164 -1.56 15.58 -1.09
N ASP A 165 -0.97 16.18 -2.13
CA ASP A 165 0.00 17.29 -2.01
C ASP A 165 -0.71 18.62 -1.70
N ALA A 166 -1.92 18.80 -2.23
CA ALA A 166 -2.78 19.94 -1.97
C ALA A 166 -4.26 19.50 -1.95
N VAL A 167 -5.08 20.20 -1.21
CA VAL A 167 -6.53 19.98 -1.15
C VAL A 167 -7.21 21.33 -1.31
N TYR A 168 -8.24 21.43 -2.14
CA TYR A 168 -9.08 22.63 -2.17
C TYR A 168 -10.56 22.30 -2.07
N ALA A 169 -11.33 23.28 -1.58
CA ALA A 169 -12.78 23.26 -1.62
C ALA A 169 -13.26 24.62 -2.13
N ILE A 170 -14.16 24.66 -3.10
CA ILE A 170 -14.74 25.91 -3.57
C ILE A 170 -16.22 25.88 -3.24
N GLU A 171 -16.61 26.66 -2.23
CA GLU A 171 -18.00 26.88 -1.83
C GLU A 171 -18.79 25.61 -1.45
N ALA A 172 -18.07 24.55 -1.04
CA ALA A 172 -18.66 23.23 -0.78
C ALA A 172 -18.72 22.84 0.69
N THR A 173 -17.75 23.26 1.51
CA THR A 173 -17.63 22.82 2.92
C THR A 173 -18.70 23.40 3.84
N VAL A 174 -19.39 24.47 3.42
CA VAL A 174 -20.60 24.99 4.09
C VAL A 174 -21.71 23.94 4.22
N HIS A 175 -21.74 22.94 3.35
CA HIS A 175 -22.71 21.83 3.42
C HIS A 175 -22.36 20.77 4.48
N ALA A 176 -21.15 20.81 5.04
CA ALA A 176 -20.75 19.88 6.09
C ALA A 176 -21.49 20.15 7.41
N PRO A 177 -21.78 19.11 8.23
CA PRO A 177 -22.41 19.28 9.54
C PRO A 177 -21.63 20.18 10.50
N THR A 178 -20.30 20.24 10.36
CA THR A 178 -19.39 21.11 11.12
C THR A 178 -18.17 21.45 10.26
N PHE A 179 -17.59 22.64 10.42
CA PHE A 179 -16.32 22.99 9.76
C PHE A 179 -15.17 22.14 10.29
N GLU A 180 -15.05 21.94 11.61
CA GLU A 180 -13.97 21.15 12.21
C GLU A 180 -13.94 19.71 11.69
N GLY A 181 -15.11 19.07 11.53
CA GLY A 181 -15.18 17.72 11.01
C GLY A 181 -14.63 17.58 9.59
N VAL A 182 -15.09 18.43 8.66
CA VAL A 182 -14.61 18.38 7.27
C VAL A 182 -13.15 18.85 7.15
N TYR A 183 -12.75 19.90 7.87
CA TYR A 183 -11.37 20.36 7.87
C TYR A 183 -10.42 19.33 8.49
N SER A 184 -10.86 18.55 9.49
CA SER A 184 -10.05 17.46 10.07
C SER A 184 -9.77 16.36 9.05
N GLU A 185 -10.78 15.94 8.28
CA GLU A 185 -10.62 14.94 7.23
C GLU A 185 -9.73 15.46 6.09
N ILE A 186 -9.88 16.74 5.71
CA ILE A 186 -8.98 17.41 4.77
C ILE A 186 -7.53 17.40 5.29
N LYS A 187 -7.32 17.72 6.58
CA LYS A 187 -5.98 17.70 7.20
C LYS A 187 -5.38 16.30 7.22
N ARG A 188 -6.18 15.26 7.46
CA ARG A 188 -5.70 13.87 7.48
C ARG A 188 -5.18 13.43 6.13
N VAL A 189 -5.93 13.69 5.05
CA VAL A 189 -5.54 13.28 3.70
C VAL A 189 -4.46 14.15 3.06
N LEU A 190 -4.22 15.36 3.58
CA LEU A 190 -3.16 16.25 3.12
C LEU A 190 -1.79 15.82 3.68
N LYS A 191 -0.73 15.81 2.86
CA LYS A 191 0.64 15.54 3.33
C LYS A 191 1.15 16.63 4.30
N PRO A 192 2.07 16.33 5.23
CA PRO A 192 2.73 17.37 6.03
C PRO A 192 3.35 18.45 5.13
N GLY A 193 3.12 19.73 5.46
CA GLY A 193 3.49 20.86 4.61
C GLY A 193 2.59 21.11 3.40
N GLY A 194 1.66 20.20 3.10
CA GLY A 194 0.67 20.39 2.06
C GLY A 194 -0.27 21.57 2.36
N VAL A 195 -0.87 22.12 1.30
CA VAL A 195 -1.70 23.33 1.38
C VAL A 195 -3.18 22.99 1.18
N PHE A 196 -4.01 23.49 2.09
CA PHE A 196 -5.45 23.55 1.99
C PHE A 196 -5.89 24.95 1.57
N GLY A 197 -6.65 25.07 0.49
CA GLY A 197 -7.25 26.34 0.08
C GLY A 197 -8.77 26.24 -0.02
N VAL A 198 -9.49 27.25 0.46
CA VAL A 198 -10.94 27.27 0.40
C VAL A 198 -11.50 28.65 0.10
N TYR A 199 -12.54 28.71 -0.71
CA TYR A 199 -13.50 29.81 -0.75
C TYR A 199 -14.74 29.39 0.03
N GLU A 200 -14.93 29.96 1.22
CA GLU A 200 -15.97 29.54 2.15
C GLU A 200 -17.17 30.49 2.15
N TRP A 201 -18.36 29.92 2.33
CA TRP A 201 -19.60 30.65 2.56
C TRP A 201 -19.79 30.92 4.05
N CYS A 202 -19.79 32.20 4.42
CA CYS A 202 -19.88 32.61 5.81
C CYS A 202 -20.80 33.83 6.00
N MET A 203 -21.45 33.90 7.15
CA MET A 203 -22.03 35.14 7.67
C MET A 203 -20.92 36.04 8.20
N THR A 204 -20.98 37.32 7.88
CA THR A 204 -19.96 38.31 8.28
C THR A 204 -20.14 38.76 9.73
N ASP A 205 -19.24 39.61 10.22
CA ASP A 205 -19.34 40.22 11.54
C ASP A 205 -20.52 41.21 11.66
N ASP A 206 -20.98 41.78 10.54
CA ASP A 206 -22.17 42.65 10.50
C ASP A 206 -23.48 41.87 10.69
N TRP A 207 -23.44 40.53 10.59
CA TRP A 207 -24.60 39.69 10.84
C TRP A 207 -24.84 39.43 12.34
N ASP A 208 -26.11 39.56 12.72
CA ASP A 208 -26.58 39.48 14.11
C ASP A 208 -27.71 38.45 14.21
N ALA A 209 -27.48 37.39 14.99
CA ALA A 209 -28.43 36.32 15.21
C ALA A 209 -29.71 36.77 15.93
N PHE A 210 -29.66 37.90 16.66
CA PHE A 210 -30.80 38.46 17.38
C PHE A 210 -31.61 39.45 16.53
N ASN A 211 -31.10 39.87 15.38
CA ASN A 211 -31.84 40.71 14.45
C ASN A 211 -32.74 39.83 13.55
N PRO A 212 -34.09 39.96 13.63
CA PRO A 212 -35.01 39.14 12.85
C PRO A 212 -34.82 39.26 11.33
N GLU A 213 -34.42 40.43 10.84
CA GLU A 213 -34.17 40.66 9.41
C GLU A 213 -32.92 39.91 8.94
N HIS A 214 -31.85 39.95 9.75
CA HIS A 214 -30.61 39.24 9.49
C HIS A 214 -30.82 37.72 9.49
N LYS A 215 -31.59 37.19 10.46
CA LYS A 215 -31.96 35.76 10.52
C LYS A 215 -32.80 35.34 9.31
N ALA A 216 -33.72 36.19 8.87
CA ALA A 216 -34.55 35.91 7.68
C ALA A 216 -33.75 35.90 6.37
N ILE A 217 -32.73 36.76 6.22
CA ILE A 217 -31.83 36.74 5.07
C ILE A 217 -31.00 35.45 5.08
N ALA A 218 -30.36 35.12 6.20
CA ALA A 218 -29.57 33.89 6.34
C ALA A 218 -30.40 32.64 6.01
N HIS A 219 -31.62 32.55 6.55
CA HIS A 219 -32.51 31.42 6.30
C HIS A 219 -32.93 31.29 4.83
N ARG A 220 -33.14 32.41 4.13
CA ARG A 220 -33.43 32.39 2.69
C ARG A 220 -32.23 31.96 1.86
N ILE A 221 -31.01 32.32 2.28
CA ILE A 221 -29.77 31.84 1.69
C ILE A 221 -29.65 30.32 1.89
N GLU A 222 -29.92 29.82 3.09
CA GLU A 222 -29.91 28.40 3.44
C GLU A 222 -30.87 27.59 2.56
N LEU A 223 -32.14 28.01 2.54
CA LEU A 223 -33.20 27.40 1.73
C LEU A 223 -32.90 27.45 0.24
N GLY A 224 -32.39 28.59 -0.23
CA GLY A 224 -32.17 28.85 -1.64
C GLY A 224 -31.02 28.04 -2.24
N ASN A 225 -30.06 27.62 -1.40
CA ASN A 225 -28.83 26.97 -1.84
C ASN A 225 -28.65 25.56 -1.27
N GLY A 226 -29.63 25.01 -0.55
CA GLY A 226 -29.52 23.67 0.04
C GLY A 226 -28.47 23.55 1.14
N ILE A 227 -28.24 24.64 1.88
CA ILE A 227 -27.24 24.71 2.95
C ILE A 227 -27.94 24.36 4.27
N PRO A 228 -27.46 23.35 5.02
CA PRO A 228 -28.09 22.96 6.28
C PRO A 228 -28.16 24.12 7.30
N GLN A 229 -27.05 24.84 7.45
CA GLN A 229 -26.90 26.00 8.33
C GLN A 229 -25.73 26.88 7.87
N MET A 230 -25.96 28.19 7.81
CA MET A 230 -24.90 29.20 7.63
C MET A 230 -24.19 29.48 8.96
N ARG A 231 -22.86 29.63 8.91
CA ARG A 231 -22.00 29.89 10.09
C ARG A 231 -21.19 31.17 9.91
N LYS A 232 -20.62 31.71 10.98
CA LYS A 232 -19.86 32.97 10.91
C LYS A 232 -18.46 32.76 10.35
N ILE A 233 -17.86 33.83 9.81
CA ILE A 233 -16.44 33.88 9.44
C ILE A 233 -15.56 33.48 10.63
N SER A 234 -15.89 33.97 11.84
CA SER A 234 -15.17 33.61 13.07
C SER A 234 -15.20 32.11 13.36
N ASP A 235 -16.30 31.42 13.08
CA ASP A 235 -16.41 29.97 13.26
C ASP A 235 -15.50 29.23 12.27
N ALA A 236 -15.47 29.65 10.99
CA ALA A 236 -14.62 29.05 9.97
C ALA A 236 -13.12 29.23 10.29
N LEU A 237 -12.72 30.46 10.65
CA LEU A 237 -11.33 30.76 11.05
C LEU A 237 -10.93 29.99 12.31
N GLN A 238 -11.82 29.93 13.31
CA GLN A 238 -11.59 29.18 14.53
C GLN A 238 -11.50 27.68 14.25
N ALA A 239 -12.31 27.13 13.34
CA ALA A 239 -12.25 25.72 12.97
C ALA A 239 -10.92 25.36 12.30
N VAL A 240 -10.40 26.20 11.40
CA VAL A 240 -9.07 25.99 10.80
C VAL A 240 -7.98 25.92 11.88
N GLN A 241 -8.03 26.82 12.87
CA GLN A 241 -7.10 26.83 14.00
C GLN A 241 -7.29 25.63 14.93
N ASN A 242 -8.53 25.29 15.30
CA ASN A 242 -8.88 24.17 16.20
C ASN A 242 -8.40 22.82 15.64
N VAL A 243 -8.56 22.63 14.34
CA VAL A 243 -8.08 21.44 13.62
C VAL A 243 -6.54 21.40 13.55
N GLY A 244 -5.88 22.53 13.81
CA GLY A 244 -4.43 22.65 13.88
C GLY A 244 -3.77 22.86 12.52
N PHE A 245 -4.43 23.58 11.62
CA PHE A 245 -3.78 24.13 10.44
C PHE A 245 -3.03 25.44 10.78
N GLU A 246 -1.95 25.71 10.07
CA GLU A 246 -1.33 27.03 10.03
C GLU A 246 -2.09 27.89 9.02
N LEU A 247 -2.88 28.86 9.47
CA LEU A 247 -3.58 29.78 8.58
C LEU A 247 -2.58 30.78 7.99
N LEU A 248 -2.25 30.63 6.71
CA LEU A 248 -1.26 31.45 6.01
C LEU A 248 -1.84 32.77 5.51
N HIS A 249 -3.09 32.73 5.03
CA HIS A 249 -3.79 33.88 4.50
C HIS A 249 -5.28 33.68 4.71
N HIS A 250 -5.98 34.73 5.14
CA HIS A 250 -7.42 34.78 4.97
C HIS A 250 -7.87 36.16 4.57
N GLU A 251 -8.89 36.22 3.74
CA GLU A 251 -9.43 37.47 3.25
C GLU A 251 -10.85 37.27 2.72
N ASP A 252 -11.76 38.16 3.09
CA ASP A 252 -13.03 38.25 2.41
C ASP A 252 -12.83 38.95 1.06
N LEU A 253 -12.83 38.17 -0.02
CA LEU A 253 -12.65 38.70 -1.36
C LEU A 253 -13.85 39.55 -1.82
N ALA A 254 -15.03 39.37 -1.22
CA ALA A 254 -16.21 40.18 -1.53
C ALA A 254 -16.08 41.63 -1.02
N GLU A 255 -15.24 41.87 -0.01
CA GLU A 255 -15.03 43.18 0.61
C GLU A 255 -14.02 44.06 -0.12
N ARG A 256 -13.24 43.50 -1.07
CA ARG A 256 -12.34 44.33 -1.89
C ARG A 256 -13.14 45.39 -2.65
N ASP A 257 -12.59 46.61 -2.75
CA ASP A 257 -13.26 47.76 -3.36
C ASP A 257 -13.31 47.70 -4.90
N ASP A 258 -14.00 46.68 -5.41
CA ASP A 258 -14.23 46.53 -6.84
C ASP A 258 -15.33 47.47 -7.33
N LYS A 259 -15.05 48.10 -8.47
CA LYS A 259 -16.05 48.92 -9.18
C LYS A 259 -17.27 48.12 -9.60
N ILE A 260 -17.10 46.82 -9.85
CA ILE A 260 -18.18 45.90 -10.21
C ILE A 260 -18.32 44.91 -9.07
N ARG A 261 -19.51 44.88 -8.48
CA ARG A 261 -19.80 44.02 -7.33
C ARG A 261 -19.94 42.57 -7.77
N TRP A 262 -19.48 41.63 -6.94
CA TRP A 262 -19.53 40.19 -7.21
C TRP A 262 -20.95 39.68 -7.51
N TYR A 263 -21.97 40.31 -6.94
CA TYR A 263 -23.37 39.94 -7.16
C TYR A 263 -23.99 40.58 -8.41
N TYR A 264 -23.26 41.32 -9.25
CA TYR A 264 -23.86 41.96 -10.43
C TYR A 264 -24.52 40.97 -11.43
N PRO A 265 -24.03 39.73 -11.65
CA PRO A 265 -24.70 38.80 -12.57
C PRO A 265 -26.08 38.40 -12.05
N LEU A 266 -26.32 38.52 -10.74
CA LEU A 266 -27.59 38.22 -10.08
C LEU A 266 -28.60 39.37 -10.18
N LEU A 267 -28.16 40.60 -10.43
CA LEU A 267 -29.06 41.77 -10.48
C LEU A 267 -30.00 41.76 -11.69
N GLY A 268 -29.64 41.03 -12.74
CA GLY A 268 -30.41 41.00 -13.98
C GLY A 268 -30.40 42.33 -14.76
N ASP A 269 -29.46 43.22 -14.44
CA ASP A 269 -29.29 44.51 -15.11
C ASP A 269 -28.37 44.36 -16.32
N ILE A 270 -28.97 44.39 -17.52
CA ILE A 270 -28.25 44.29 -18.79
C ILE A 270 -27.28 45.45 -19.03
N THR A 271 -27.47 46.61 -18.38
CA THR A 271 -26.57 47.76 -18.51
C THR A 271 -25.24 47.54 -17.79
N MET A 272 -25.20 46.57 -16.86
CA MET A 272 -24.00 46.17 -16.14
C MET A 272 -23.22 45.04 -16.82
N ALA A 273 -23.68 44.54 -17.98
CA ALA A 273 -22.96 43.53 -18.74
C ALA A 273 -21.56 44.04 -19.16
N GLN A 274 -20.52 43.24 -18.92
CA GLN A 274 -19.14 43.64 -19.24
C GLN A 274 -18.76 43.27 -20.67
N THR A 275 -19.37 42.21 -21.21
CA THR A 275 -19.15 41.73 -22.57
C THR A 275 -20.46 41.35 -23.27
N TRP A 276 -20.41 41.15 -24.59
CA TRP A 276 -21.59 40.70 -25.35
C TRP A 276 -22.13 39.34 -24.87
N SER A 277 -21.27 38.44 -24.38
CA SER A 277 -21.70 37.17 -23.78
C SER A 277 -22.43 37.36 -22.46
N ASP A 278 -22.08 38.39 -21.69
CA ASP A 278 -22.70 38.66 -20.38
C ASP A 278 -24.12 39.19 -20.52
N LEU A 279 -24.49 39.76 -21.66
CA LEU A 279 -25.88 40.15 -21.93
C LEU A 279 -26.83 38.96 -21.76
N TRP A 280 -26.37 37.75 -22.11
CA TRP A 280 -27.15 36.53 -21.91
C TRP A 280 -27.25 36.15 -20.43
N VAL A 281 -26.16 36.29 -19.67
CA VAL A 281 -26.14 36.05 -18.22
C VAL A 281 -27.11 37.00 -17.51
N CYS A 282 -26.98 38.31 -17.75
CA CYS A 282 -27.86 39.34 -17.19
C CYS A 282 -29.31 39.18 -17.66
N PHE A 283 -29.56 38.76 -18.90
CA PHE A 283 -30.92 38.51 -19.37
C PHE A 283 -31.58 37.36 -18.60
N ARG A 284 -30.89 36.23 -18.40
CA ARG A 284 -31.44 35.07 -17.68
C ARG A 284 -31.84 35.40 -16.24
N THR A 285 -31.07 36.27 -15.57
CA THR A 285 -31.33 36.73 -14.19
C THR A 285 -32.23 37.96 -14.11
N SER A 286 -32.59 38.58 -15.24
CA SER A 286 -33.57 39.66 -15.27
C SER A 286 -34.98 39.18 -14.91
N LYS A 287 -35.86 40.08 -14.48
CA LYS A 287 -37.27 39.74 -14.20
C LYS A 287 -37.97 39.04 -15.36
N LEU A 288 -37.68 39.44 -16.60
CA LEU A 288 -38.21 38.79 -17.79
C LEU A 288 -37.60 37.40 -17.98
N GLY A 289 -36.28 37.27 -17.88
CA GLY A 289 -35.60 35.97 -18.00
C GLY A 289 -36.06 34.96 -16.95
N ILE A 290 -36.18 35.38 -15.70
CA ILE A 290 -36.71 34.57 -14.60
C ILE A 290 -38.15 34.14 -14.90
N LEU A 291 -39.01 35.06 -15.36
CA LEU A 291 -40.40 34.73 -15.73
C LEU A 291 -40.45 33.69 -16.85
N PHE A 292 -39.64 33.85 -17.91
CA PHE A 292 -39.57 32.88 -19.00
C PHE A 292 -39.06 31.52 -18.53
N SER A 293 -37.99 31.50 -17.74
CA SER A 293 -37.34 30.28 -17.26
C SER A 293 -38.25 29.50 -16.31
N THR A 294 -38.92 30.19 -15.38
CA THR A 294 -39.86 29.58 -14.44
C THR A 294 -41.11 29.06 -15.14
N ALA A 295 -41.68 29.82 -16.07
CA ALA A 295 -42.82 29.36 -16.88
C ALA A 295 -42.45 28.14 -17.74
N PHE A 296 -41.24 28.12 -18.30
CA PHE A 296 -40.73 26.99 -19.08
C PHE A 296 -40.53 25.75 -18.20
N VAL A 297 -39.87 25.87 -17.05
CA VAL A 297 -39.68 24.75 -16.10
C VAL A 297 -41.01 24.23 -15.59
N TRP A 298 -41.97 25.12 -15.28
CA TRP A 298 -43.33 24.73 -14.91
C TRP A 298 -44.02 23.93 -16.01
N LEU A 299 -43.92 24.37 -17.27
CA LEU A 299 -44.49 23.64 -18.40
C LEU A 299 -43.83 22.28 -18.56
N MET A 300 -42.51 22.19 -18.44
CA MET A 300 -41.72 20.96 -18.53
C MET A 300 -42.10 19.96 -17.44
N GLU A 301 -42.33 20.42 -16.21
CA GLU A 301 -42.85 19.59 -15.12
C GLU A 301 -44.30 19.14 -15.38
N MET A 302 -45.16 20.05 -15.88
CA MET A 302 -46.56 19.75 -16.20
C MET A 302 -46.68 18.63 -17.26
N VAL A 303 -45.85 18.67 -18.30
CA VAL A 303 -45.88 17.67 -19.38
C VAL A 303 -45.02 16.42 -19.07
N GLY A 304 -44.42 16.36 -17.88
CA GLY A 304 -43.67 15.20 -17.39
C GLY A 304 -42.27 15.02 -17.98
N ILE A 305 -41.68 16.06 -18.58
CA ILE A 305 -40.28 16.03 -19.04
C ILE A 305 -39.33 16.34 -17.88
N ALA A 306 -39.69 17.28 -17.00
CA ALA A 306 -38.95 17.54 -15.76
C ALA A 306 -39.56 16.74 -14.59
N PRO A 307 -38.75 16.22 -13.65
CA PRO A 307 -39.25 15.56 -12.44
C PRO A 307 -40.19 16.45 -11.62
N LYS A 308 -41.16 15.84 -10.93
CA LYS A 308 -42.03 16.57 -10.00
C LYS A 308 -41.22 17.23 -8.88
N GLY A 309 -41.49 18.49 -8.61
CA GLY A 309 -40.76 19.32 -7.64
C GLY A 309 -39.68 20.23 -8.26
N THR A 310 -39.34 20.06 -9.55
CA THR A 310 -38.30 20.85 -10.22
C THR A 310 -38.65 22.34 -10.31
N HIS A 311 -39.90 22.69 -10.63
CA HIS A 311 -40.39 24.07 -10.56
C HIS A 311 -40.30 24.62 -9.14
N GLY A 312 -40.53 23.76 -8.14
CA GLY A 312 -40.40 24.13 -6.75
C GLY A 312 -38.99 24.52 -6.33
N ILE A 313 -37.97 23.85 -6.89
CA ILE A 313 -36.55 24.18 -6.73
C ILE A 313 -36.18 25.43 -7.54
N ALA A 314 -36.72 25.59 -8.76
CA ALA A 314 -36.54 26.82 -9.53
C ALA A 314 -37.01 28.07 -8.76
N LEU A 315 -38.12 27.96 -8.02
CA LEU A 315 -38.58 29.03 -7.12
C LEU A 315 -37.63 29.25 -5.93
N ALA A 316 -37.05 28.19 -5.37
CA ALA A 316 -36.05 28.31 -4.31
C ALA A 316 -34.77 29.02 -4.81
N LEU A 317 -34.34 28.77 -6.05
CA LEU A 317 -33.22 29.46 -6.68
C LEU A 317 -33.47 30.97 -6.87
N ILE A 318 -34.72 31.39 -7.09
CA ILE A 318 -35.07 32.82 -7.13
C ILE A 318 -34.89 33.45 -5.75
N ILE A 319 -35.35 32.74 -4.70
CA ILE A 319 -35.13 33.16 -3.31
C ILE A 319 -33.63 33.27 -3.01
N ALA A 320 -32.83 32.32 -3.50
CA ALA A 320 -31.37 32.35 -3.41
C ALA A 320 -30.81 33.62 -4.07
N LEU A 321 -31.17 33.88 -5.33
CA LEU A 321 -30.71 35.05 -6.08
C LEU A 321 -31.01 36.36 -5.35
N GLU A 322 -32.23 36.56 -4.88
CA GLU A 322 -32.63 37.78 -4.16
C GLU A 322 -31.91 37.91 -2.82
N SER A 323 -31.83 36.82 -2.04
CA SER A 323 -31.21 36.84 -0.71
C SER A 323 -29.69 36.98 -0.74
N LEU A 324 -29.01 36.45 -1.77
CA LEU A 324 -27.58 36.65 -1.99
C LEU A 324 -27.25 38.08 -2.36
N VAL A 325 -28.06 38.71 -3.23
CA VAL A 325 -27.92 40.13 -3.58
C VAL A 325 -28.15 40.99 -2.34
N GLU A 326 -29.22 40.74 -1.58
CA GLU A 326 -29.55 41.51 -0.39
C GLU A 326 -28.48 41.33 0.71
N GLY A 327 -28.06 40.09 0.96
CA GLY A 327 -26.99 39.77 1.91
C GLY A 327 -25.67 40.42 1.53
N GLY A 328 -25.32 40.40 0.23
CA GLY A 328 -24.12 41.06 -0.29
C GLY A 328 -24.18 42.59 -0.22
N GLN A 329 -25.33 43.20 -0.54
CA GLN A 329 -25.53 44.66 -0.45
C GLN A 329 -25.45 45.17 1.00
N LYS A 330 -25.99 44.39 1.94
CA LYS A 330 -25.94 44.68 3.38
C LYS A 330 -24.66 44.17 4.05
N LYS A 331 -23.76 43.53 3.31
CA LYS A 331 -22.52 42.93 3.80
C LYS A 331 -22.72 41.94 4.94
N LEU A 332 -23.83 41.21 4.97
CA LEU A 332 -24.14 40.22 6.01
C LEU A 332 -23.56 38.83 5.70
N PHE A 333 -23.17 38.61 4.45
CA PHE A 333 -22.77 37.31 3.92
C PHE A 333 -21.64 37.48 2.91
N THR A 334 -20.70 36.53 2.91
CA THR A 334 -19.68 36.38 1.86
C THR A 334 -19.70 34.96 1.28
N PRO A 335 -19.68 34.81 -0.06
CA PRO A 335 -19.51 33.51 -0.70
C PRO A 335 -18.03 33.12 -0.89
N MET A 336 -17.10 34.04 -0.65
CA MET A 336 -15.71 33.94 -1.10
C MET A 336 -14.73 34.38 -0.02
N LEU A 337 -14.96 33.93 1.22
CA LEU A 337 -13.93 33.97 2.25
C LEU A 337 -12.79 33.06 1.81
N LEU A 338 -11.72 33.66 1.29
CA LEU A 338 -10.51 32.93 0.95
C LEU A 338 -9.79 32.58 2.24
N MET A 339 -9.50 31.31 2.44
CA MET A 339 -8.55 30.84 3.44
C MET A 339 -7.51 29.96 2.75
N ILE A 340 -6.24 30.28 2.96
CA ILE A 340 -5.11 29.43 2.62
C ILE A 340 -4.49 28.98 3.93
N ALA A 341 -4.52 27.68 4.14
CA ALA A 341 -4.02 27.03 5.32
C ALA A 341 -2.96 26.00 4.92
N ARG A 342 -1.92 25.84 5.71
CA ARG A 342 -0.92 24.79 5.53
C ARG A 342 -1.11 23.77 6.62
N LYS A 343 -1.17 22.48 6.28
CA LYS A 343 -0.97 21.45 7.29
C LYS A 343 0.45 21.64 7.76
N PRO A 344 0.69 21.99 9.04
CA PRO A 344 2.02 22.34 9.50
C PRO A 344 3.02 21.32 8.94
N GLU A 345 4.05 21.82 8.24
CA GLU A 345 5.27 21.05 8.13
C GLU A 345 5.61 20.63 9.56
N GLN A 346 6.14 19.44 9.80
CA GLN A 346 6.72 19.17 11.11
C GLN A 346 7.86 20.18 11.34
N LYS A 347 7.50 21.33 11.93
CA LYS A 347 8.31 22.49 12.23
C LYS A 347 7.96 22.85 13.66
N LEU A 348 8.98 22.67 14.49
CA LEU A 348 8.94 22.70 15.93
C LEU A 348 9.08 24.18 16.36
N GLU A 349 8.08 24.76 17.02
CA GLU A 349 8.08 26.17 17.49
C GLU A 349 9.07 26.40 18.66
N PRO A 350 9.56 27.61 19.01
CA PRO A 350 10.60 27.82 20.04
C PRO A 350 10.30 27.35 21.49
N GLU A 351 9.04 27.41 21.93
CA GLU A 351 8.62 26.81 23.22
C GLU A 351 8.41 25.29 23.09
N GLN A 352 8.13 24.85 21.87
CA GLN A 352 8.25 23.48 21.37
C GLN A 352 9.71 23.12 21.01
N PHE A 353 10.68 24.03 20.99
CA PHE A 353 12.10 23.73 20.97
C PHE A 353 12.48 23.44 22.40
N LEU A 354 11.88 24.10 23.40
CA LEU A 354 11.99 23.57 24.75
C LEU A 354 11.25 22.24 24.85
N PHE A 355 10.07 22.04 24.25
CA PHE A 355 9.28 20.79 24.35
C PHE A 355 9.68 19.63 23.42
N ILE A 356 10.36 19.87 22.29
CA ILE A 356 10.92 18.90 21.32
C ILE A 356 12.45 18.89 21.34
N ALA A 357 13.14 19.94 21.79
CA ALA A 357 14.38 19.62 22.48
C ALA A 357 14.00 18.81 23.71
N LEU A 358 13.00 19.08 24.54
CA LEU A 358 12.60 18.14 25.60
C LEU A 358 12.05 16.82 25.06
N ALA A 359 11.38 16.72 23.91
CA ALA A 359 10.77 15.48 23.40
C ALA A 359 11.67 14.65 22.47
N GLY A 360 12.55 15.28 21.70
CA GLY A 360 13.69 14.70 21.02
C GLY A 360 14.87 14.49 21.98
N LEU A 361 15.04 15.34 23.00
CA LEU A 361 15.70 14.93 24.24
C LEU A 361 14.87 13.84 24.91
N THR A 362 13.54 13.73 24.90
CA THR A 362 12.87 12.58 25.55
C THR A 362 12.98 11.32 24.72
N ALA A 363 13.01 11.37 23.39
CA ALA A 363 13.18 10.20 22.53
C ALA A 363 14.65 9.79 22.56
N SER A 364 15.58 10.74 22.45
CA SER A 364 17.01 10.51 22.68
C SER A 364 17.31 10.11 24.11
N GLN A 365 16.62 10.64 25.12
CA GLN A 365 16.82 10.33 26.54
C GLN A 365 16.16 9.02 26.91
N LYS A 366 14.93 8.73 26.48
CA LYS A 366 14.33 7.39 26.55
C LYS A 366 15.20 6.36 25.86
N CYS A 367 15.77 6.71 24.72
CA CYS A 367 16.74 5.85 24.03
C CYS A 367 17.99 5.68 24.89
N ASN A 368 18.58 6.77 25.39
CA ASN A 368 19.74 6.73 26.28
C ASN A 368 19.46 6.01 27.60
N ASP A 369 18.22 6.01 28.10
CA ASP A 369 17.78 5.36 29.34
C ASP A 369 17.86 3.84 29.20
N LEU A 370 17.71 3.30 27.98
CA LEU A 370 17.94 1.87 27.70
C LEU A 370 19.39 1.44 27.93
N ARG A 371 20.37 2.36 27.98
CA ARG A 371 21.76 2.00 28.36
C ARG A 371 21.83 1.41 29.76
N GLY A 372 20.90 1.77 30.64
CA GLY A 372 20.79 1.23 32.00
C GLY A 372 19.86 0.01 32.12
N LEU A 373 19.27 -0.46 31.02
CA LEU A 373 18.37 -1.60 31.04
C LEU A 373 19.15 -2.89 31.36
N HIS A 374 18.73 -3.56 32.43
CA HIS A 374 19.30 -4.83 32.85
C HIS A 374 18.36 -5.97 32.46
N LEU A 375 18.78 -6.77 31.49
CA LEU A 375 18.10 -7.99 31.07
C LEU A 375 18.99 -9.20 31.37
N GLU A 376 18.37 -10.36 31.57
CA GLU A 376 19.10 -11.58 31.87
C GLU A 376 20.07 -11.94 30.73
N ASN A 377 21.31 -12.27 31.08
CA ASN A 377 22.39 -12.66 30.15
C ASN A 377 22.63 -11.68 28.98
N THR A 378 22.19 -10.43 29.11
CA THR A 378 22.23 -9.45 28.01
C THR A 378 23.12 -8.27 28.38
N THR A 379 23.99 -7.89 27.45
CA THR A 379 24.81 -6.68 27.55
C THR A 379 24.41 -5.71 26.46
N ILE A 380 23.89 -4.54 26.83
CA ILE A 380 23.66 -3.43 25.89
C ILE A 380 25.02 -2.86 25.51
N LEU A 381 25.38 -2.93 24.22
CA LEU A 381 26.64 -2.43 23.68
C LEU A 381 26.58 -0.93 23.42
N ASP A 382 25.53 -0.51 22.72
CA ASP A 382 25.32 0.89 22.38
C ASP A 382 23.83 1.17 22.19
N VAL A 383 23.45 2.42 22.43
CA VAL A 383 22.10 2.91 22.21
C VAL A 383 22.17 4.33 21.70
N ASN A 384 21.61 4.58 20.52
CA ASN A 384 21.61 5.91 19.93
C ASN A 384 20.30 6.18 19.22
N HIS A 385 19.78 7.39 19.40
CA HIS A 385 18.72 7.90 18.54
C HIS A 385 19.31 8.30 17.19
N VAL A 386 18.74 7.78 16.10
CA VAL A 386 19.22 7.95 14.74
C VAL A 386 18.13 8.65 13.91
N PRO A 387 18.39 9.84 13.38
CA PRO A 387 17.43 10.56 12.53
C PRO A 387 17.15 9.84 11.20
N ALA A 388 15.96 10.06 10.65
CA ALA A 388 15.60 9.62 9.30
C ALA A 388 16.56 10.19 8.23
N GLY A 389 16.86 9.38 7.20
CA GLY A 389 17.82 9.68 6.14
C GLY A 389 19.29 9.46 6.52
N SER A 390 19.57 8.96 7.73
CA SER A 390 20.93 8.67 8.18
C SER A 390 21.49 7.41 7.54
N ASN A 391 22.82 7.29 7.54
CA ASN A 391 23.52 6.06 7.19
C ASN A 391 24.39 5.65 8.37
N VAL A 392 24.16 4.46 8.90
CA VAL A 392 24.80 3.98 10.12
C VAL A 392 25.80 2.88 9.83
N THR A 393 26.85 2.77 10.65
CA THR A 393 27.80 1.66 10.55
C THR A 393 27.20 0.37 11.13
N THR A 394 27.58 -0.75 10.53
CA THR A 394 27.07 -2.10 10.89
C THR A 394 28.24 -3.02 11.24
N PRO A 395 28.94 -2.78 12.37
CA PRO A 395 30.08 -3.60 12.78
C PRO A 395 29.64 -5.04 13.06
N GLY A 396 30.48 -6.02 12.68
CA GLY A 396 30.15 -7.46 12.82
C GLY A 396 29.23 -8.01 11.73
N SER A 397 28.59 -7.15 10.93
CA SER A 397 27.69 -7.57 9.85
C SER A 397 28.41 -7.83 8.52
N CYS A 398 27.64 -8.38 7.57
CA CYS A 398 28.05 -8.70 6.21
C CYS A 398 28.06 -7.49 5.26
N GLN A 399 27.66 -6.32 5.77
CA GLN A 399 27.79 -5.03 5.12
C GLN A 399 28.45 -4.02 6.06
N SER A 400 28.99 -2.94 5.49
CA SER A 400 29.69 -1.90 6.27
C SER A 400 28.78 -0.80 6.79
N SER A 401 27.62 -0.59 6.15
CA SER A 401 26.67 0.44 6.53
C SER A 401 25.24 0.12 6.11
N ALA A 402 24.26 0.73 6.76
CA ALA A 402 22.83 0.61 6.44
C ALA A 402 22.13 1.98 6.47
N VAL A 403 21.19 2.17 5.54
CA VAL A 403 20.34 3.36 5.50
C VAL A 403 19.24 3.23 6.55
N VAL A 404 18.91 4.35 7.19
CA VAL A 404 17.82 4.51 8.16
C VAL A 404 16.82 5.49 7.57
N SER A 405 15.69 5.00 7.06
CA SER A 405 14.67 5.75 6.33
C SER A 405 13.65 6.43 7.25
N SER A 406 13.48 5.94 8.48
CA SER A 406 12.62 6.51 9.52
C SER A 406 13.42 6.80 10.78
N ALA A 407 13.04 7.81 11.58
CA ALA A 407 13.75 8.12 12.82
C ALA A 407 13.53 7.00 13.84
N ILE A 408 14.60 6.51 14.46
CA ILE A 408 14.59 5.35 15.36
C ILE A 408 15.44 5.57 16.60
N CYS A 409 15.10 4.89 17.69
CA CYS A 409 16.09 4.47 18.68
C CYS A 409 16.74 3.16 18.23
N ARG A 410 18.04 3.19 17.95
CA ARG A 410 18.85 2.04 17.60
C ARG A 410 19.51 1.48 18.85
N VAL A 411 19.21 0.24 19.18
CA VAL A 411 19.80 -0.51 20.31
C VAL A 411 20.65 -1.63 19.75
N GLN A 412 21.89 -1.74 20.22
CA GLN A 412 22.80 -2.84 19.90
C GLN A 412 23.10 -3.62 21.17
N ALA A 413 22.98 -4.94 21.13
CA ALA A 413 23.15 -5.77 22.32
C ALA A 413 23.74 -7.13 21.99
N VAL A 414 24.30 -7.78 23.02
CA VAL A 414 24.79 -9.16 22.97
C VAL A 414 24.08 -9.96 24.03
N ILE A 415 23.53 -11.10 23.63
CA ILE A 415 22.87 -12.05 24.52
C ILE A 415 23.79 -13.26 24.64
N ALA A 416 24.34 -13.50 25.83
CA ALA A 416 25.08 -14.72 26.10
C ALA A 416 24.10 -15.89 26.17
N THR A 417 24.13 -16.77 25.17
CA THR A 417 23.23 -17.93 25.08
C THR A 417 23.80 -19.12 25.87
N THR A 418 25.13 -19.24 25.96
CA THR A 418 25.84 -20.16 26.85
C THR A 418 27.16 -19.53 27.31
N SER A 419 27.99 -20.28 28.05
CA SER A 419 29.37 -19.86 28.35
C SER A 419 30.29 -19.84 27.13
N THR A 420 29.86 -20.41 26.00
CA THR A 420 30.69 -20.60 24.78
C THR A 420 30.02 -20.06 23.52
N SER A 421 28.88 -19.38 23.63
CA SER A 421 28.14 -18.84 22.50
C SER A 421 27.35 -17.59 22.92
N ALA A 422 27.15 -16.68 21.97
CA ALA A 422 26.40 -15.46 22.17
C ALA A 422 25.81 -14.99 20.84
N VAL A 423 24.74 -14.21 20.92
CA VAL A 423 24.00 -13.66 19.77
C VAL A 423 24.11 -12.14 19.83
N HIS A 424 24.65 -11.53 18.78
CA HIS A 424 24.57 -10.09 18.58
C HIS A 424 23.25 -9.77 17.90
N PHE A 425 22.51 -8.79 18.43
CA PHE A 425 21.29 -8.36 17.79
C PHE A 425 21.11 -6.85 17.89
N GLU A 426 20.28 -6.34 17.00
CA GLU A 426 19.87 -4.95 17.00
C GLU A 426 18.36 -4.82 17.05
N ALA A 427 17.91 -3.77 17.74
CA ALA A 427 16.52 -3.32 17.72
C ALA A 427 16.45 -1.91 17.15
N TRP A 428 15.63 -1.72 16.12
CA TRP A 428 15.31 -0.45 15.49
C TRP A 428 13.89 -0.09 15.90
N LEU A 429 13.80 0.87 16.82
CA LEU A 429 12.56 1.26 17.48
C LEU A 429 12.10 2.60 16.90
N PRO A 430 11.14 2.65 15.96
CA PRO A 430 10.72 3.89 15.34
C PRO A 430 10.05 4.84 16.33
N ASP A 431 10.26 6.15 16.14
CA ASP A 431 9.59 7.18 16.95
C ASP A 431 8.06 7.08 16.82
N GLU A 432 7.58 6.69 15.63
CA GLU A 432 6.18 6.36 15.35
C GLU A 432 6.01 4.84 15.32
N TRP A 433 5.42 4.28 16.38
CA TRP A 433 5.22 2.84 16.57
C TRP A 433 3.75 2.50 16.71
N PHE A 434 3.29 1.46 16.01
CA PHE A 434 1.88 1.04 16.00
C PHE A 434 1.59 -0.16 16.93
N GLY A 435 2.43 -0.38 17.94
CA GLY A 435 2.27 -1.48 18.90
C GLY A 435 2.79 -2.83 18.41
N ARG A 436 3.33 -2.90 17.18
CA ARG A 436 3.71 -4.16 16.51
C ARG A 436 5.20 -4.45 16.66
N PHE A 437 5.53 -5.68 17.00
CA PHE A 437 6.89 -6.21 17.02
C PHE A 437 7.17 -6.98 15.72
N LEU A 438 8.38 -6.84 15.17
CA LEU A 438 8.83 -7.61 14.00
C LEU A 438 10.21 -8.21 14.25
N GLY A 439 10.29 -9.54 14.36
CA GLY A 439 11.55 -10.29 14.30
C GLY A 439 11.95 -10.61 12.86
N LEU A 440 13.24 -10.80 12.63
CA LEU A 440 13.81 -11.00 11.29
C LEU A 440 14.68 -12.25 11.23
N GLY A 441 14.65 -12.91 10.08
CA GLY A 441 15.49 -14.07 9.81
C GLY A 441 16.85 -13.72 9.19
N ASN A 442 17.60 -14.78 8.86
CA ASN A 442 18.91 -14.69 8.21
C ASN A 442 18.93 -15.40 6.84
N GLY A 443 20.09 -15.39 6.17
CA GLY A 443 20.31 -16.07 4.89
C GLY A 443 21.50 -17.02 4.89
N GLY A 444 21.39 -18.14 4.18
CA GLY A 444 22.45 -19.14 4.05
C GLY A 444 22.93 -19.72 5.39
N LEU A 445 24.24 -19.92 5.53
CA LEU A 445 24.92 -20.21 6.80
C LEU A 445 25.40 -18.94 7.50
N GLY A 446 24.98 -17.77 7.01
CA GLY A 446 25.47 -16.48 7.46
C GLY A 446 24.94 -16.11 8.84
N GLY A 447 25.72 -15.26 9.49
CA GLY A 447 25.37 -14.57 10.71
C GLY A 447 25.26 -13.07 10.49
N CYS A 448 24.49 -12.72 9.46
CA CYS A 448 24.28 -11.33 9.04
C CYS A 448 22.96 -10.83 9.62
N ILE A 449 22.99 -9.75 10.40
CA ILE A 449 21.79 -8.98 10.73
C ILE A 449 21.22 -8.38 9.43
N ASP A 450 19.93 -8.59 9.16
CA ASP A 450 19.23 -8.09 7.99
C ASP A 450 18.78 -6.63 8.17
N TYR A 451 19.72 -5.70 8.04
CA TYR A 451 19.40 -4.28 8.20
C TYR A 451 18.46 -3.71 7.15
N GLN A 452 18.37 -4.36 5.99
CA GLN A 452 17.44 -3.92 4.97
C GLN A 452 16.00 -4.15 5.44
N ASN A 453 15.73 -5.30 6.03
CA ASN A 453 14.41 -5.56 6.59
C ASN A 453 14.20 -4.89 7.97
N LEU A 454 15.26 -4.55 8.71
CA LEU A 454 15.14 -3.65 9.87
C LEU A 454 14.61 -2.27 9.44
N ASP A 455 15.17 -1.70 8.37
CA ASP A 455 14.70 -0.43 7.83
C ASP A 455 13.27 -0.55 7.29
N TYR A 456 13.00 -1.58 6.48
CA TYR A 456 11.68 -1.84 5.92
C TYR A 456 10.59 -1.94 7.00
N GLY A 457 10.79 -2.76 8.01
CA GLY A 457 9.85 -2.90 9.12
C GLY A 457 9.66 -1.59 9.88
N SER A 458 10.75 -0.86 10.12
CA SER A 458 10.70 0.46 10.78
C SER A 458 9.89 1.49 9.98
N THR A 459 10.02 1.50 8.64
CA THR A 459 9.22 2.37 7.77
C THR A 459 7.73 2.03 7.73
N LEU A 460 7.39 0.80 8.12
CA LEU A 460 6.02 0.33 8.32
C LEU A 460 5.57 0.42 9.79
N HIS A 461 6.33 1.14 10.63
CA HIS A 461 6.04 1.42 12.04
C HIS A 461 6.07 0.19 12.96
N PHE A 462 6.83 -0.84 12.61
CA PHE A 462 7.17 -1.95 13.49
C PHE A 462 8.42 -1.63 14.31
N ALA A 463 8.41 -2.05 15.57
CA ALA A 463 9.66 -2.21 16.32
C ALA A 463 10.38 -3.45 15.78
N SER A 464 11.41 -3.22 14.95
CA SER A 464 12.06 -4.27 14.17
C SER A 464 13.32 -4.74 14.86
N VAL A 465 13.52 -6.05 14.99
CA VAL A 465 14.70 -6.65 15.59
C VAL A 465 15.31 -7.70 14.68
N GLY A 466 16.63 -7.89 14.76
CA GLY A 466 17.33 -8.88 13.97
C GLY A 466 18.69 -9.22 14.56
N SER A 467 19.10 -10.47 14.43
CA SER A 467 20.31 -11.03 15.04
C SER A 467 21.31 -11.59 14.04
N ASP A 468 22.54 -11.81 14.51
CA ASP A 468 23.65 -12.43 13.79
C ASP A 468 23.57 -13.97 13.78
N ASN A 469 22.45 -14.55 14.21
CA ASN A 469 22.27 -16.00 14.22
C ASN A 469 23.27 -16.80 15.09
N GLY A 470 24.05 -16.13 15.96
CA GLY A 470 25.02 -16.75 16.88
C GLY A 470 26.49 -16.68 16.45
N HIS A 471 26.81 -16.06 15.32
CA HIS A 471 28.19 -15.83 14.86
C HIS A 471 28.28 -14.65 13.89
N ASP A 472 29.47 -14.05 13.75
CA ASP A 472 29.63 -12.94 12.80
C ASP A 472 29.91 -13.42 11.36
N GLY A 473 29.41 -12.66 10.39
CA GLY A 473 29.86 -12.71 9.00
C GLY A 473 29.09 -13.66 8.08
N GLY A 474 29.32 -13.48 6.77
CA GLY A 474 28.62 -14.21 5.71
C GLY A 474 29.26 -15.56 5.37
N ALA A 475 29.92 -16.20 6.34
CA ALA A 475 30.66 -17.43 6.12
C ALA A 475 29.76 -18.48 5.47
N SER A 476 29.98 -18.75 4.19
CA SER A 476 29.21 -19.74 3.43
C SER A 476 29.74 -21.16 3.65
N ASP A 477 30.83 -21.33 4.39
CA ASP A 477 31.49 -22.63 4.58
C ASP A 477 31.15 -23.29 5.92
N GLY A 478 30.38 -22.65 6.81
CA GLY A 478 30.00 -23.24 8.10
C GLY A 478 31.16 -23.44 9.08
N THR A 479 32.32 -22.83 8.85
CA THR A 479 33.47 -22.89 9.77
C THR A 479 33.17 -22.45 11.21
N PRO A 480 32.27 -21.48 11.50
CA PRO A 480 31.92 -21.12 12.88
C PRO A 480 31.34 -22.28 13.70
N PHE A 481 30.72 -23.28 13.06
CA PHE A 481 30.08 -24.41 13.73
C PHE A 481 31.05 -25.53 14.07
N LEU A 482 32.22 -25.59 13.41
CA LEU A 482 33.16 -26.69 13.56
C LEU A 482 33.65 -26.77 15.01
N ASN A 483 33.29 -27.86 15.69
CA ASN A 483 33.56 -28.09 17.11
C ASN A 483 32.94 -27.07 18.09
N HIS A 484 31.92 -26.31 17.65
CA HIS A 484 31.19 -25.33 18.46
C HIS A 484 29.68 -25.62 18.44
N PRO A 485 29.21 -26.68 19.12
CA PRO A 485 27.81 -27.12 19.06
C PRO A 485 26.81 -26.07 19.57
N GLU A 486 27.22 -25.18 20.48
CA GLU A 486 26.33 -24.14 20.98
C GLU A 486 26.12 -23.00 19.98
N VAL A 487 27.12 -22.66 19.17
CA VAL A 487 26.96 -21.73 18.04
C VAL A 487 26.02 -22.35 17.00
N LEU A 488 26.12 -23.67 16.78
CA LEU A 488 25.18 -24.38 15.92
C LEU A 488 23.74 -24.39 16.47
N ASN A 489 23.56 -24.53 17.77
CA ASN A 489 22.24 -24.43 18.41
C ASN A 489 21.64 -23.02 18.28
N ASP A 490 22.48 -21.98 18.35
CA ASP A 490 22.08 -20.60 18.08
C ASP A 490 21.53 -20.48 16.66
N PHE A 491 22.30 -20.92 15.67
CA PHE A 491 21.90 -20.95 14.25
C PHE A 491 20.63 -21.77 13.99
N ALA A 492 20.51 -22.93 14.64
CA ALA A 492 19.42 -23.87 14.40
C ALA A 492 18.07 -23.35 14.93
N PHE A 493 18.04 -22.72 16.10
CA PHE A 493 16.78 -22.27 16.69
C PHE A 493 16.91 -21.17 17.75
N ARG A 494 18.02 -21.13 18.51
CA ARG A 494 18.06 -20.35 19.76
C ARG A 494 18.23 -18.86 19.51
N ALA A 495 18.93 -18.44 18.45
CA ALA A 495 19.13 -17.03 18.13
C ALA A 495 17.80 -16.28 17.92
N ILE A 496 16.92 -16.83 17.08
CA ILE A 496 15.60 -16.23 16.80
C ILE A 496 14.70 -16.22 18.04
N HIS A 497 14.77 -17.27 18.87
CA HIS A 497 14.01 -17.30 20.12
C HIS A 497 14.48 -16.22 21.10
N VAL A 498 15.80 -16.09 21.35
CA VAL A 498 16.30 -15.06 22.26
C VAL A 498 16.13 -13.65 21.69
N GLU A 499 16.19 -13.50 20.36
CA GLU A 499 15.82 -12.27 19.65
C GLU A 499 14.37 -11.87 19.96
N ALA A 500 13.42 -12.81 19.86
CA ALA A 500 12.02 -12.56 20.21
C ALA A 500 11.86 -12.21 21.70
N VAL A 501 12.46 -13.00 22.60
CA VAL A 501 12.29 -12.84 24.06
C VAL A 501 12.92 -11.54 24.58
N ILE A 502 14.17 -11.26 24.20
CA ILE A 502 14.89 -10.07 24.66
C ILE A 502 14.44 -8.84 23.88
N GLY A 503 14.21 -8.96 22.57
CA GLY A 503 13.69 -7.88 21.73
C GLY A 503 12.37 -7.33 22.26
N LYS A 504 11.41 -8.20 22.59
CA LYS A 504 10.14 -7.78 23.20
C LYS A 504 10.34 -6.99 24.50
N GLN A 505 11.23 -7.45 25.38
CA GLN A 505 11.54 -6.76 26.64
C GLN A 505 12.15 -5.37 26.40
N ILE A 506 13.04 -5.23 25.40
CA ILE A 506 13.60 -3.92 25.03
C ILE A 506 12.51 -2.99 24.48
N VAL A 507 11.66 -3.51 23.60
CA VAL A 507 10.54 -2.75 23.00
C VAL A 507 9.58 -2.25 24.08
N GLU A 508 9.12 -3.13 24.96
CA GLU A 508 8.20 -2.76 26.05
C GLU A 508 8.85 -1.78 27.04
N ALA A 509 10.15 -1.93 27.33
CA ALA A 509 10.90 -0.99 28.17
C ALA A 509 11.04 0.40 27.52
N TYR A 510 11.21 0.47 26.21
CA TYR A 510 11.37 1.75 25.49
C TYR A 510 10.04 2.51 25.36
N TYR A 511 8.98 1.83 24.95
CA TYR A 511 7.67 2.45 24.71
C TYR A 511 6.83 2.58 25.98
N ASP A 512 7.21 1.92 27.08
CA ASP A 512 6.44 1.87 28.34
C ASP A 512 5.00 1.38 28.10
N THR A 513 4.85 0.42 27.19
CA THR A 513 3.56 -0.13 26.74
C THR A 513 3.79 -1.54 26.19
N SER A 514 2.85 -2.44 26.46
CA SER A 514 2.91 -3.82 25.98
C SER A 514 2.76 -3.91 24.46
N ILE A 515 3.46 -4.85 23.86
CA ILE A 515 3.31 -5.18 22.43
C ILE A 515 1.89 -5.71 22.17
N SER A 516 1.23 -5.21 21.12
CA SER A 516 -0.12 -5.64 20.74
C SER A 516 -0.09 -6.98 20.01
N LYS A 517 0.81 -7.11 19.02
CA LYS A 517 1.02 -8.30 18.19
C LYS A 517 2.48 -8.45 17.80
N SER A 518 2.92 -9.70 17.68
CA SER A 518 4.28 -10.10 17.34
C SER A 518 4.33 -10.76 15.95
N TYR A 519 5.22 -10.30 15.08
CA TYR A 519 5.36 -10.78 13.71
C TYR A 519 6.78 -11.21 13.41
N PHE A 520 6.95 -12.10 12.44
CA PHE A 520 8.25 -12.48 11.90
C PHE A 520 8.26 -12.37 10.38
N LEU A 521 9.37 -11.88 9.82
CA LEU A 521 9.61 -11.85 8.38
C LEU A 521 10.96 -12.49 8.05
N GLY A 522 10.95 -13.52 7.20
CA GLY A 522 12.18 -14.13 6.73
C GLY A 522 12.00 -14.91 5.44
N CYS A 523 13.07 -14.98 4.65
CA CYS A 523 13.14 -15.80 3.45
C CYS A 523 14.39 -16.70 3.46
N SER A 524 14.39 -17.83 2.75
CA SER A 524 15.51 -18.78 2.72
C SER A 524 15.72 -19.45 4.08
N THR A 525 16.91 -19.32 4.68
CA THR A 525 17.18 -19.67 6.09
C THR A 525 16.18 -18.97 7.03
N GLY A 526 15.79 -17.73 6.75
CA GLY A 526 14.72 -17.02 7.45
C GLY A 526 13.36 -17.70 7.33
N GLY A 527 13.03 -18.23 6.15
CA GLY A 527 11.81 -19.02 5.98
C GLY A 527 11.83 -20.30 6.81
N ARG A 528 12.98 -20.98 6.92
CA ARG A 528 13.16 -22.12 7.83
C ARG A 528 13.00 -21.69 9.29
N GLN A 529 13.63 -20.59 9.70
CA GLN A 529 13.54 -20.04 11.05
C GLN A 529 12.10 -19.69 11.43
N ALA A 530 11.29 -19.17 10.51
CA ALA A 530 9.86 -18.94 10.70
C ALA A 530 9.13 -20.25 11.03
N MET A 531 9.33 -21.29 10.21
CA MET A 531 8.72 -22.61 10.43
C MET A 531 9.19 -23.25 11.74
N GLN A 532 10.48 -23.14 12.06
CA GLN A 532 11.05 -23.65 13.31
C GLN A 532 10.49 -22.92 14.54
N SER A 533 10.23 -21.61 14.43
CA SER A 533 9.59 -20.83 15.49
C SER A 533 8.17 -21.32 15.74
N ALA A 534 7.37 -21.57 14.69
CA ALA A 534 6.04 -22.15 14.85
C ALA A 534 6.04 -23.53 15.54
N LEU A 535 7.03 -24.38 15.20
CA LEU A 535 7.15 -25.73 15.75
C LEU A 535 7.65 -25.75 17.19
N LYS A 536 8.68 -24.94 17.50
CA LYS A 536 9.43 -25.05 18.75
C LYS A 536 9.08 -23.98 19.79
N PHE A 537 8.71 -22.79 19.34
CA PHE A 537 8.41 -21.63 20.18
C PHE A 537 7.13 -20.94 19.71
N PRO A 538 5.99 -21.66 19.73
CA PRO A 538 4.75 -21.17 19.14
C PRO A 538 4.28 -19.83 19.69
N GLU A 539 4.70 -19.45 20.90
CA GLU A 539 4.40 -18.18 21.57
C GLU A 539 5.22 -16.96 21.13
N ASP A 540 6.30 -17.16 20.36
CA ASP A 540 7.19 -16.05 19.99
C ASP A 540 6.52 -15.08 19.00
N PHE A 541 5.67 -15.58 18.12
CA PHE A 541 5.04 -14.76 17.08
C PHE A 541 3.57 -15.12 16.89
N ASP A 542 2.73 -14.12 16.65
CA ASP A 542 1.32 -14.28 16.28
C ASP A 542 1.16 -14.44 14.77
N GLY A 543 2.06 -13.85 13.98
CA GLY A 543 2.10 -13.97 12.53
C GLY A 543 3.51 -14.28 12.00
N LEU A 544 3.61 -15.16 10.99
CA LEU A 544 4.87 -15.52 10.34
C LEU A 544 4.77 -15.34 8.83
N VAL A 545 5.68 -14.57 8.22
CA VAL A 545 5.96 -14.63 6.78
C VAL A 545 7.18 -15.52 6.57
N ALA A 546 7.00 -16.61 5.82
CA ALA A 546 8.04 -17.62 5.56
C ALA A 546 8.27 -17.79 4.05
N GLY A 547 9.25 -17.07 3.50
CA GLY A 547 9.62 -17.11 2.08
C GLY A 547 10.65 -18.19 1.75
N SER A 548 10.51 -18.85 0.60
CA SER A 548 11.36 -19.96 0.13
C SER A 548 12.01 -20.79 1.28
N PRO A 549 11.22 -21.41 2.19
CA PRO A 549 11.77 -21.96 3.43
C PRO A 549 12.77 -23.10 3.22
N ALA A 550 13.98 -22.96 3.79
CA ALA A 550 15.02 -24.00 3.83
C ALA A 550 14.73 -25.14 4.83
N THR A 551 13.51 -25.66 4.79
CA THR A 551 13.04 -26.82 5.57
C THR A 551 13.56 -28.13 4.96
N GLY A 552 13.68 -29.19 5.76
CA GLY A 552 14.37 -30.41 5.35
C GLY A 552 15.86 -30.16 5.14
N TRP A 553 16.48 -29.35 6.01
CA TRP A 553 17.80 -28.76 5.83
C TRP A 553 18.90 -29.75 5.39
N ASN A 554 19.01 -30.91 6.04
CA ASN A 554 20.11 -31.84 5.69
C ASN A 554 19.88 -32.49 4.32
N HIS A 555 18.62 -32.80 4.01
CA HIS A 555 18.25 -33.30 2.70
C HIS A 555 18.38 -32.25 1.59
N LEU A 556 18.03 -30.99 1.86
CA LEU A 556 18.29 -29.85 0.97
C LEU A 556 19.79 -29.72 0.66
N ALA A 557 20.64 -29.64 1.70
CA ALA A 557 22.08 -29.53 1.51
C ALA A 557 22.63 -30.74 0.74
N GLY A 558 22.14 -31.94 1.03
CA GLY A 558 22.60 -33.14 0.32
C GLY A 558 22.17 -33.16 -1.14
N ALA A 559 20.95 -32.69 -1.46
CA ALA A 559 20.48 -32.53 -2.83
C ALA A 559 21.33 -31.53 -3.61
N GLN A 560 21.77 -30.44 -2.98
CA GLN A 560 22.69 -29.46 -3.58
C GLN A 560 24.08 -30.08 -3.87
N VAL A 561 24.61 -30.93 -2.99
CA VAL A 561 25.83 -31.73 -3.29
C VAL A 561 25.60 -32.65 -4.48
N ARG A 562 24.47 -33.38 -4.50
CA ARG A 562 24.13 -34.30 -5.60
C ARG A 562 23.97 -33.56 -6.93
N LEU A 563 23.39 -32.37 -6.94
CA LEU A 563 23.26 -31.55 -8.14
C LEU A 563 24.64 -31.21 -8.74
N GLY A 564 25.59 -30.75 -7.93
CA GLY A 564 26.97 -30.52 -8.37
C GLY A 564 27.62 -31.78 -8.96
N GLN A 565 27.41 -32.95 -8.34
CA GLN A 565 27.88 -34.24 -8.87
C GLN A 565 27.19 -34.65 -10.18
N TYR A 566 25.91 -34.28 -10.38
CA TYR A 566 25.16 -34.59 -11.61
C TYR A 566 25.65 -33.77 -12.78
N VAL A 567 25.87 -32.46 -12.59
CA VAL A 567 26.53 -31.62 -13.59
C VAL A 567 27.94 -32.16 -13.83
N GLY A 568 28.70 -32.43 -12.78
CA GLY A 568 30.07 -32.92 -12.85
C GLY A 568 31.08 -31.77 -12.89
N ALA A 569 32.33 -32.06 -12.50
CA ALA A 569 33.37 -31.05 -12.36
C ALA A 569 33.63 -30.30 -13.69
N PRO A 570 34.06 -29.01 -13.65
CA PRO A 570 34.26 -28.17 -14.84
C PRO A 570 35.51 -28.53 -15.65
N ASN A 571 35.59 -29.79 -16.05
CA ASN A 571 36.63 -30.38 -16.87
C ASN A 571 35.99 -31.39 -17.84
N PRO A 572 35.67 -30.98 -19.08
CA PRO A 572 35.03 -31.85 -20.07
C PRO A 572 35.81 -33.14 -20.37
N ASP A 573 37.14 -33.12 -20.25
CA ASP A 573 37.99 -34.27 -20.58
C ASP A 573 37.89 -35.39 -19.53
N SER A 574 37.67 -35.02 -18.25
CA SER A 574 37.53 -35.97 -17.14
C SER A 574 36.07 -36.17 -16.69
N SER A 575 35.16 -35.26 -17.06
CA SER A 575 33.76 -35.26 -16.65
C SER A 575 32.82 -35.15 -17.86
N PRO A 576 32.48 -36.27 -18.53
CA PRO A 576 31.61 -36.25 -19.72
C PRO A 576 30.20 -35.71 -19.49
N SER A 577 29.72 -35.70 -18.24
CA SER A 577 28.42 -35.13 -17.85
C SER A 577 28.43 -33.61 -17.76
N PHE A 578 29.62 -32.99 -17.66
CA PHE A 578 29.76 -31.54 -17.49
C PHE A 578 29.06 -30.79 -18.61
N ILE A 579 28.24 -29.82 -18.22
CA ILE A 579 27.47 -28.96 -19.12
C ILE A 579 28.17 -27.59 -19.13
N PRO A 580 28.88 -27.23 -20.22
CA PRO A 580 29.48 -25.92 -20.37
C PRO A 580 28.45 -24.79 -20.28
N ALA A 581 28.88 -23.64 -19.76
CA ALA A 581 28.03 -22.46 -19.55
C ALA A 581 27.24 -22.05 -20.81
N GLU A 582 27.85 -22.18 -21.99
CA GLU A 582 27.24 -21.84 -23.28
C GLU A 582 26.04 -22.73 -23.69
N LEU A 583 25.89 -23.91 -23.08
CA LEU A 583 24.78 -24.83 -23.38
C LEU A 583 23.55 -24.57 -22.51
N TRP A 584 23.68 -23.87 -21.39
CA TRP A 584 22.54 -23.60 -20.50
C TRP A 584 21.48 -22.68 -21.13
N PRO A 585 21.81 -21.65 -21.92
CA PRO A 585 20.81 -20.93 -22.70
C PRO A 585 20.06 -21.83 -23.70
N VAL A 586 20.73 -22.83 -24.29
CA VAL A 586 20.09 -23.79 -25.21
C VAL A 586 19.13 -24.70 -24.44
N ILE A 587 19.53 -25.17 -23.27
CA ILE A 587 18.69 -25.96 -22.36
C ILE A 587 17.47 -25.16 -21.94
N SER A 588 17.68 -23.92 -21.53
CA SER A 588 16.62 -23.07 -21.01
C SER A 588 15.59 -22.71 -22.08
N GLN A 589 16.05 -22.43 -23.31
CA GLN A 589 15.16 -22.23 -24.44
C GLN A 589 14.34 -23.48 -24.75
N GLU A 590 14.94 -24.67 -24.68
CA GLU A 590 14.21 -25.91 -24.93
C GLU A 590 13.22 -26.25 -23.82
N ILE A 591 13.52 -25.90 -22.57
CA ILE A 591 12.56 -25.96 -21.47
C ILE A 591 11.35 -25.07 -21.79
N LEU A 592 11.55 -23.82 -22.21
CA LEU A 592 10.44 -22.93 -22.61
C LEU A 592 9.65 -23.52 -23.78
N ASN A 593 10.32 -24.03 -24.82
CA ASN A 593 9.65 -24.65 -25.98
C ASN A 593 8.72 -25.80 -25.59
N GLN A 594 9.00 -26.51 -24.49
CA GLN A 594 8.20 -27.63 -24.02
C GLN A 594 7.16 -27.24 -22.95
N CYS A 595 7.36 -26.12 -22.25
CA CYS A 595 6.65 -25.84 -21.00
C CYS A 595 5.88 -24.51 -20.98
N ASP A 596 6.27 -23.49 -21.75
CA ASP A 596 5.76 -22.11 -21.63
C ASP A 596 4.25 -22.04 -21.93
N ASP A 597 3.83 -22.49 -23.12
CA ASP A 597 2.42 -22.47 -23.56
C ASP A 597 1.49 -23.43 -22.79
N LEU A 598 1.98 -24.17 -21.78
CA LEU A 598 1.12 -25.08 -21.00
C LEU A 598 0.06 -24.34 -20.18
N ASP A 599 0.30 -23.08 -19.83
CA ASP A 599 -0.68 -22.22 -19.17
C ASP A 599 -1.54 -21.39 -20.15
N GLY A 600 -1.31 -21.56 -21.46
CA GLY A 600 -1.99 -20.88 -22.55
C GLY A 600 -1.40 -19.52 -22.95
N VAL A 601 -0.22 -19.16 -22.44
CA VAL A 601 0.52 -17.94 -22.80
C VAL A 601 1.99 -18.27 -23.05
N GLU A 602 2.54 -17.78 -24.15
CA GLU A 602 4.00 -17.76 -24.39
C GLU A 602 4.60 -16.44 -23.89
N ASP A 603 4.90 -16.32 -22.60
CA ASP A 603 5.49 -15.12 -21.98
C ASP A 603 6.89 -15.35 -21.38
N GLY A 604 7.47 -16.54 -21.57
CA GLY A 604 8.77 -16.92 -21.02
C GLY A 604 8.74 -17.27 -19.53
N ILE A 605 7.54 -17.46 -18.95
CA ILE A 605 7.31 -17.81 -17.55
C ILE A 605 6.55 -19.12 -17.46
N ILE A 606 7.18 -20.14 -16.87
CA ILE A 606 6.48 -21.38 -16.54
C ILE A 606 5.62 -21.14 -15.30
N THR A 607 4.31 -21.02 -15.48
CA THR A 607 3.38 -20.77 -14.38
C THR A 607 3.28 -21.92 -13.40
N ASP A 608 3.17 -23.15 -13.91
CA ASP A 608 3.10 -24.35 -13.10
C ASP A 608 4.07 -25.43 -13.61
N PRO A 609 5.33 -25.41 -13.13
CA PRO A 609 6.35 -26.43 -13.42
C PRO A 609 5.93 -27.89 -13.18
N ASP A 610 4.83 -28.16 -12.46
CA ASP A 610 4.33 -29.53 -12.25
C ASP A 610 3.58 -30.08 -13.45
N GLN A 611 3.06 -29.22 -14.32
CA GLN A 611 2.45 -29.65 -15.56
C GLN A 611 3.47 -29.95 -16.65
N CYS A 612 4.70 -29.44 -16.52
CA CYS A 612 5.73 -29.70 -17.51
C CYS A 612 6.52 -30.98 -17.21
N ASN A 613 6.44 -31.94 -18.14
CA ASN A 613 7.30 -33.12 -18.17
C ASN A 613 8.44 -32.93 -19.17
N PHE A 614 9.45 -32.16 -18.76
CA PHE A 614 10.60 -31.83 -19.61
C PHE A 614 11.34 -33.10 -20.11
N ARG A 615 11.60 -33.15 -21.41
CA ARG A 615 12.24 -34.25 -22.14
C ARG A 615 13.61 -33.80 -22.69
N PRO A 616 14.69 -33.92 -21.90
CA PRO A 616 16.01 -33.44 -22.32
C PRO A 616 16.61 -34.20 -23.51
N GLU A 617 16.09 -35.40 -23.86
CA GLU A 617 16.53 -36.11 -25.06
C GLU A 617 16.25 -35.41 -26.39
N SER A 618 15.37 -34.40 -26.42
CA SER A 618 15.19 -33.58 -27.62
C SER A 618 16.48 -32.83 -28.00
N LEU A 619 17.37 -32.59 -27.03
CA LEU A 619 18.65 -31.94 -27.22
C LEU A 619 19.78 -32.90 -27.62
N LEU A 620 19.54 -34.21 -27.76
CA LEU A 620 20.60 -35.16 -28.11
C LEU A 620 21.24 -34.83 -29.46
N CYS A 621 22.58 -34.80 -29.50
CA CYS A 621 23.32 -34.63 -30.75
C CYS A 621 23.02 -35.78 -31.74
N THR A 622 22.62 -35.44 -32.96
CA THR A 622 22.18 -36.39 -34.00
C THR A 622 23.32 -37.19 -34.65
N ASN A 623 24.57 -36.74 -34.55
CA ASN A 623 25.76 -37.47 -35.00
C ASN A 623 26.79 -37.52 -33.88
N SER A 624 27.25 -38.72 -33.49
CA SER A 624 28.31 -38.92 -32.49
C SER A 624 29.68 -38.34 -32.88
N SER A 625 29.80 -37.81 -34.11
CA SER A 625 31.00 -37.20 -34.68
C SER A 625 30.86 -35.68 -34.90
N SER A 626 29.71 -35.07 -34.56
CA SER A 626 29.55 -33.63 -34.73
C SER A 626 30.27 -32.88 -33.61
N THR A 627 31.36 -32.19 -33.97
CA THR A 627 32.10 -31.26 -33.11
C THR A 627 31.35 -29.95 -32.84
N ASN A 628 30.10 -29.81 -33.31
CA ASN A 628 29.31 -28.62 -33.04
C ASN A 628 28.54 -28.78 -31.71
N THR A 629 29.31 -28.88 -30.62
CA THR A 629 28.84 -28.98 -29.23
C THR A 629 28.28 -27.67 -28.69
N SER A 630 27.87 -26.74 -29.56
CA SER A 630 27.35 -25.42 -29.19
C SER A 630 25.83 -25.35 -29.18
N SER A 631 25.13 -26.40 -29.66
CA SER A 631 23.67 -26.37 -29.85
C SER A 631 22.97 -27.71 -29.54
N CYS A 632 23.67 -28.69 -28.98
CA CYS A 632 23.12 -30.00 -28.61
C CYS A 632 23.92 -30.60 -27.46
N LEU A 633 23.33 -31.58 -26.77
CA LEU A 633 23.89 -32.26 -25.61
C LEU A 633 24.31 -33.69 -25.96
N THR A 634 25.39 -34.12 -25.33
CA THR A 634 25.83 -35.52 -25.33
C THR A 634 24.91 -36.38 -24.45
N ALA A 635 24.95 -37.71 -24.63
CA ALA A 635 24.14 -38.62 -23.81
C ALA A 635 24.40 -38.49 -22.29
N PRO A 636 25.66 -38.34 -21.80
CA PRO A 636 25.91 -38.08 -20.39
C PRO A 636 25.34 -36.75 -19.88
N GLN A 637 25.40 -35.67 -20.67
CA GLN A 637 24.81 -34.37 -20.32
C GLN A 637 23.28 -34.43 -20.25
N VAL A 638 22.64 -35.15 -21.18
CA VAL A 638 21.17 -35.39 -21.14
C VAL A 638 20.79 -36.19 -19.89
N GLU A 639 21.59 -37.18 -19.51
CA GLU A 639 21.36 -37.94 -18.29
C GLU A 639 21.56 -37.10 -17.02
N ALA A 640 22.50 -36.15 -17.03
CA ALA A 640 22.64 -35.18 -15.95
C ALA A 640 21.35 -34.35 -15.77
N LEU A 641 20.79 -33.81 -16.85
CA LEU A 641 19.53 -33.05 -16.80
C LEU A 641 18.36 -33.90 -16.30
N ARG A 642 18.28 -35.18 -16.69
CA ARG A 642 17.25 -36.09 -16.16
C ARG A 642 17.34 -36.27 -14.66
N LYS A 643 18.55 -36.27 -14.08
CA LYS A 643 18.75 -36.40 -12.63
C LYS A 643 18.44 -35.10 -11.89
N ILE A 644 18.72 -33.95 -12.48
CA ILE A 644 18.41 -32.63 -11.90
C ILE A 644 16.89 -32.40 -11.81
N TYR A 645 16.16 -32.71 -12.90
CA TYR A 645 14.71 -32.47 -12.99
C TYR A 645 13.87 -33.69 -12.60
N ARG A 646 14.38 -34.55 -11.72
CA ARG A 646 13.63 -35.65 -11.10
C ARG A 646 13.89 -35.67 -9.59
N PRO A 647 12.92 -36.15 -8.80
CA PRO A 647 13.15 -36.36 -7.37
C PRO A 647 14.29 -37.35 -7.13
N VAL A 648 15.04 -37.10 -6.05
CA VAL A 648 16.08 -38.02 -5.57
C VAL A 648 15.43 -39.01 -4.60
N PHE A 649 15.50 -40.29 -4.95
CA PHE A 649 15.01 -41.37 -4.11
C PHE A 649 16.17 -42.08 -3.41
N GLY A 650 15.91 -42.50 -2.18
CA GLY A 650 16.82 -43.32 -1.40
C GLY A 650 16.78 -44.79 -1.78
N THR A 651 17.61 -45.59 -1.11
CA THR A 651 17.81 -47.02 -1.37
C THR A 651 16.58 -47.86 -1.04
N GLN A 652 15.65 -47.36 -0.22
CA GLN A 652 14.40 -48.05 0.14
C GLN A 652 13.18 -47.50 -0.62
N GLY A 653 13.39 -46.55 -1.54
CA GLY A 653 12.34 -45.97 -2.40
C GLY A 653 11.60 -44.77 -1.78
N GLU A 654 12.03 -44.30 -0.62
CA GLU A 654 11.63 -43.02 -0.02
C GLU A 654 12.18 -41.85 -0.82
N MET A 655 11.41 -40.76 -0.94
CA MET A 655 11.89 -39.53 -1.56
C MET A 655 12.76 -38.78 -0.53
N LEU A 656 14.02 -38.51 -0.88
CA LEU A 656 14.93 -37.73 -0.04
C LEU A 656 14.78 -36.24 -0.31
N TYR A 657 14.70 -35.87 -1.59
CA TYR A 657 14.47 -34.49 -2.01
C TYR A 657 13.74 -34.45 -3.34
N THR A 658 12.98 -33.38 -3.56
CA THR A 658 12.20 -33.16 -4.77
C THR A 658 13.06 -32.78 -5.99
N LYS A 659 12.46 -32.68 -7.17
CA LYS A 659 13.10 -32.13 -8.40
C LYS A 659 13.41 -30.64 -8.21
N TYR A 660 14.42 -30.13 -8.90
CA TYR A 660 14.64 -28.68 -8.97
C TYR A 660 13.65 -27.99 -9.91
N ASP A 661 13.39 -26.71 -9.65
CA ASP A 661 12.50 -25.90 -10.48
C ASP A 661 13.07 -25.74 -11.89
N LEU A 662 12.21 -25.95 -12.89
CA LEU A 662 12.55 -25.63 -14.27
C LEU A 662 12.79 -24.13 -14.38
N ARG A 663 13.72 -23.71 -15.24
CA ARG A 663 14.15 -22.32 -15.43
C ARG A 663 15.00 -21.75 -14.30
N GLY A 664 15.18 -22.46 -13.17
CA GLY A 664 16.13 -22.05 -12.13
C GLY A 664 17.57 -21.95 -12.65
N GLU A 665 17.91 -22.66 -13.73
CA GLU A 665 19.21 -22.57 -14.40
C GLU A 665 19.43 -21.28 -15.21
N SER A 666 18.39 -20.46 -15.40
CA SER A 666 18.44 -19.24 -16.21
C SER A 666 18.69 -17.94 -15.42
N ASP A 667 18.85 -18.07 -14.10
CA ASP A 667 19.07 -16.98 -13.14
C ASP A 667 20.54 -16.50 -13.13
N GLY A 668 20.77 -15.28 -12.64
CA GLY A 668 22.09 -14.74 -12.27
C GLY A 668 22.88 -15.54 -11.22
N ASN A 669 22.23 -16.40 -10.42
CA ASN A 669 22.89 -17.35 -9.49
C ASN A 669 23.25 -18.70 -10.12
N PHE A 670 23.09 -18.86 -11.44
CA PHE A 670 23.50 -20.03 -12.21
C PHE A 670 24.86 -20.61 -11.79
N VAL A 671 25.85 -19.73 -11.58
CA VAL A 671 27.23 -20.12 -11.25
C VAL A 671 27.34 -20.91 -9.94
N ASN A 672 26.44 -20.67 -8.97
CA ASN A 672 26.52 -21.31 -7.66
C ASN A 672 26.02 -22.76 -7.66
N MET A 673 25.13 -23.11 -8.58
CA MET A 673 24.46 -24.41 -8.62
C MET A 673 24.87 -25.23 -9.85
N PHE A 674 24.93 -24.60 -11.03
CA PHE A 674 25.01 -25.31 -12.31
C PHE A 674 26.39 -25.20 -13.00
N SER A 675 27.38 -24.64 -12.32
CA SER A 675 28.76 -24.50 -12.84
C SER A 675 29.60 -25.78 -12.78
N GLY A 676 29.10 -26.84 -12.13
CA GLY A 676 29.83 -28.09 -11.91
C GLY A 676 30.66 -28.11 -10.62
N GLU A 677 30.79 -26.98 -9.93
CA GLU A 677 31.31 -26.92 -8.57
C GLU A 677 30.23 -27.29 -7.55
N ILE A 678 30.64 -27.84 -6.41
CA ILE A 678 29.70 -28.10 -5.31
C ILE A 678 29.42 -26.79 -4.59
N PHE A 679 28.13 -26.49 -4.41
CA PHE A 679 27.68 -25.26 -3.75
C PHE A 679 28.30 -25.13 -2.35
N SER A 680 28.93 -23.99 -2.06
CA SER A 680 29.77 -23.81 -0.87
C SER A 680 29.03 -24.00 0.44
N ILE A 681 27.76 -23.58 0.52
CA ILE A 681 26.89 -23.79 1.70
C ILE A 681 26.68 -25.26 1.98
N ALA A 682 26.35 -26.04 0.95
CA ALA A 682 26.18 -27.47 1.07
C ALA A 682 27.51 -28.14 1.43
N ALA A 683 28.60 -27.78 0.74
CA ALA A 683 29.92 -28.33 0.99
C ALA A 683 30.36 -28.10 2.45
N GLY A 684 30.25 -26.84 2.89
CA GLY A 684 30.60 -26.38 4.22
C GLY A 684 29.76 -27.02 5.32
N TRP A 685 28.45 -27.15 5.12
CA TRP A 685 27.57 -27.87 6.05
C TRP A 685 28.04 -29.32 6.27
N TYR A 686 28.30 -30.05 5.19
CA TYR A 686 28.73 -31.44 5.30
C TYR A 686 30.13 -31.57 5.90
N GLN A 687 31.08 -30.76 5.46
CA GLN A 687 32.46 -30.77 5.96
C GLN A 687 32.52 -30.35 7.44
N ASN A 688 31.97 -29.21 7.79
CA ASN A 688 32.20 -28.60 9.10
C ASN A 688 31.17 -28.98 10.16
N VAL A 689 29.98 -29.45 9.77
CA VAL A 689 28.90 -29.80 10.72
C VAL A 689 28.65 -31.30 10.78
N ILE A 690 28.37 -31.93 9.63
CA ILE A 690 28.01 -33.36 9.57
C ILE A 690 29.21 -34.25 9.87
N PHE A 691 30.30 -34.11 9.10
CA PHE A 691 31.48 -34.95 9.22
C PHE A 691 32.55 -34.39 10.17
N LYS A 692 32.52 -33.08 10.43
CA LYS A 692 33.55 -32.35 11.21
C LYS A 692 34.96 -32.59 10.66
N ASP A 693 35.06 -32.68 9.34
CA ASP A 693 36.28 -32.81 8.56
C ASP A 693 36.28 -31.77 7.42
N PRO A 694 37.00 -30.65 7.58
CA PRO A 694 37.13 -29.62 6.56
C PRO A 694 37.72 -30.10 5.23
N ASN A 695 38.39 -31.26 5.22
CA ASN A 695 39.02 -31.84 4.03
C ASN A 695 38.20 -32.99 3.42
N TYR A 696 36.98 -33.21 3.88
CA TYR A 696 36.13 -34.28 3.36
C TYR A 696 35.96 -34.15 1.83
N SER A 697 36.28 -35.23 1.12
CA SER A 697 36.10 -35.33 -0.33
C SER A 697 34.69 -35.81 -0.69
N PHE A 698 34.02 -35.05 -1.54
CA PHE A 698 32.69 -35.39 -2.04
C PHE A 698 32.68 -36.48 -3.12
N GLU A 699 33.83 -37.00 -3.54
CA GLU A 699 33.87 -38.18 -4.44
C GLU A 699 33.14 -39.39 -3.83
N ASN A 700 33.20 -39.54 -2.51
CA ASN A 700 32.56 -40.64 -1.78
C ASN A 700 31.13 -40.32 -1.30
N PHE A 701 30.60 -39.16 -1.66
CA PHE A 701 29.23 -38.77 -1.30
C PHE A 701 28.21 -39.55 -2.16
N ASN A 702 27.65 -40.62 -1.58
CA ASN A 702 26.70 -41.52 -2.24
C ASN A 702 25.31 -41.47 -1.56
N LEU A 703 24.34 -42.21 -2.09
CA LEU A 703 22.96 -42.21 -1.57
C LEU A 703 22.87 -42.65 -0.10
N SER A 704 23.65 -43.63 0.33
CA SER A 704 23.65 -44.07 1.73
C SER A 704 24.16 -42.99 2.68
N VAL A 705 25.18 -42.22 2.25
CA VAL A 705 25.66 -41.06 3.01
C VAL A 705 24.56 -40.00 3.08
N PHE A 706 23.93 -39.70 1.95
CA PHE A 706 22.84 -38.72 1.85
C PHE A 706 21.68 -39.07 2.81
N GLU A 707 21.16 -40.29 2.72
CA GLU A 707 20.08 -40.84 3.57
C GLU A 707 20.38 -40.76 5.07
N SER A 708 21.64 -40.95 5.46
CA SER A 708 22.00 -41.04 6.87
C SER A 708 22.00 -39.70 7.61
N THR A 709 21.93 -38.58 6.88
CA THR A 709 22.23 -37.25 7.46
C THR A 709 21.09 -36.67 8.27
N ASP A 710 19.84 -36.98 7.91
CA ASP A 710 18.66 -36.65 8.71
C ASP A 710 18.67 -37.33 10.08
N ALA A 711 19.32 -38.49 10.23
CA ALA A 711 19.47 -39.14 11.54
C ALA A 711 20.50 -38.44 12.45
N ILE A 712 21.40 -37.62 11.88
CA ILE A 712 22.39 -36.84 12.63
C ILE A 712 21.75 -35.56 13.19
N ASN A 713 20.93 -34.87 12.36
CA ASN A 713 20.12 -33.69 12.68
C ASN A 713 20.64 -32.81 13.83
N PRO A 714 21.84 -32.21 13.66
CA PRO A 714 22.48 -31.49 14.75
C PRO A 714 21.73 -30.18 15.04
N GLY A 715 21.46 -29.92 16.32
CA GLY A 715 20.67 -28.76 16.76
C GLY A 715 19.18 -28.83 16.43
N ASP A 716 18.70 -29.98 15.94
CA ASP A 716 17.33 -30.14 15.42
C ASP A 716 17.01 -29.15 14.29
N ILE A 717 17.98 -28.96 13.39
CA ILE A 717 17.90 -27.97 12.31
C ILE A 717 16.99 -28.38 11.16
N ASN A 718 16.69 -29.68 11.02
CA ASN A 718 16.01 -30.19 9.83
C ASN A 718 14.68 -29.47 9.57
N THR A 719 13.98 -29.04 10.62
CA THR A 719 12.73 -28.27 10.53
C THR A 719 11.73 -28.97 9.60
N TRP A 720 11.48 -30.25 9.84
CA TRP A 720 10.65 -31.11 9.00
C TRP A 720 9.65 -31.91 9.85
N ASP A 721 8.77 -31.17 10.53
CA ASP A 721 7.71 -31.70 11.39
C ASP A 721 6.39 -31.00 11.03
N GLY A 722 5.29 -31.76 10.98
CA GLY A 722 3.94 -31.28 10.69
C GLY A 722 3.12 -30.90 11.93
N HIS A 723 3.63 -31.15 13.14
CA HIS A 723 2.93 -30.93 14.42
C HIS A 723 2.87 -29.44 14.83
N MET A 724 2.04 -28.67 14.12
CA MET A 724 1.79 -27.24 14.38
C MET A 724 0.50 -26.97 15.18
N GLU A 725 -0.04 -27.98 15.88
CA GLU A 725 -1.30 -27.89 16.64
C GLU A 725 -1.27 -26.74 17.65
N THR A 726 -0.15 -26.59 18.37
CA THR A 726 -0.01 -25.58 19.43
C THR A 726 -0.02 -24.16 18.86
N PHE A 727 0.72 -23.92 17.76
CA PHE A 727 0.74 -22.63 17.07
C PHE A 727 -0.63 -22.27 16.52
N ARG A 728 -1.30 -23.22 15.86
CA ARG A 728 -2.66 -23.05 15.35
C ARG A 728 -3.66 -22.78 16.48
N ALA A 729 -3.62 -23.56 17.57
CA ALA A 729 -4.60 -23.47 18.66
C ALA A 729 -4.58 -22.13 19.39
N ARG A 730 -3.43 -21.44 19.43
CA ARG A 730 -3.32 -20.07 19.97
C ARG A 730 -3.71 -18.96 18.98
N GLY A 731 -4.09 -19.33 17.76
CA GLY A 731 -4.53 -18.39 16.71
C GLY A 731 -3.40 -17.84 15.85
N GLY A 732 -2.20 -18.44 15.88
CA GLY A 732 -1.07 -18.02 15.06
C GLY A 732 -1.36 -18.18 13.56
N LYS A 733 -0.86 -17.27 12.73
CA LYS A 733 -1.05 -17.27 11.27
C LYS A 733 0.28 -17.33 10.52
N ILE A 734 0.34 -18.06 9.42
CA ILE A 734 1.51 -18.24 8.56
C ILE A 734 1.13 -17.96 7.11
N LEU A 735 1.79 -16.96 6.52
CA LEU A 735 1.82 -16.77 5.07
C LEU A 735 3.18 -17.26 4.57
N THR A 736 3.19 -18.34 3.80
CA THR A 736 4.40 -18.85 3.15
C THR A 736 4.31 -18.64 1.65
N TYR A 737 5.45 -18.33 1.03
CA TYR A 737 5.54 -18.18 -0.42
C TYR A 737 6.82 -18.84 -0.94
N HIS A 738 6.81 -19.24 -2.21
CA HIS A 738 7.99 -19.79 -2.87
C HIS A 738 8.02 -19.40 -4.35
N GLY A 739 9.16 -18.91 -4.83
CA GLY A 739 9.36 -18.66 -6.26
C GLY A 739 9.38 -19.95 -7.07
N ARG A 740 8.66 -19.99 -8.20
CA ARG A 740 8.60 -21.16 -9.11
C ARG A 740 9.73 -21.17 -10.16
N GLN A 741 10.75 -20.34 -9.95
CA GLN A 741 12.02 -20.33 -10.64
C GLN A 741 13.19 -20.31 -9.63
N ASP A 742 12.98 -20.90 -8.45
CA ASP A 742 13.98 -20.89 -7.37
C ASP A 742 15.10 -21.91 -7.67
N GLN A 743 16.26 -21.36 -7.93
CA GLN A 743 17.49 -22.04 -8.28
C GLN A 743 18.21 -22.69 -7.09
N LEU A 744 17.95 -22.22 -5.87
CA LEU A 744 18.65 -22.67 -4.66
C LEU A 744 17.86 -23.73 -3.89
N ILE A 745 16.56 -23.50 -3.74
CA ILE A 745 15.64 -24.35 -2.98
C ILE A 745 14.45 -24.63 -3.88
N SER A 746 14.20 -25.90 -4.18
CA SER A 746 13.03 -26.25 -4.98
C SER A 746 11.72 -25.82 -4.31
N SER A 747 10.86 -25.15 -5.07
CA SER A 747 9.52 -24.76 -4.63
C SER A 747 8.62 -25.94 -4.24
N ASP A 748 8.85 -27.11 -4.84
CA ASP A 748 8.15 -28.34 -4.48
C ASP A 748 8.44 -28.77 -3.04
N ASN A 749 9.56 -28.36 -2.45
CA ASN A 749 9.89 -28.68 -1.05
C ASN A 749 8.88 -28.02 -0.09
N SER A 750 8.46 -26.79 -0.37
CA SER A 750 7.41 -26.13 0.41
C SER A 750 6.04 -26.76 0.21
N LEU A 751 5.77 -27.28 -0.98
CA LEU A 751 4.56 -28.07 -1.22
C LEU A 751 4.58 -29.37 -0.42
N GLN A 752 5.70 -30.08 -0.38
CA GLN A 752 5.85 -31.29 0.45
C GLN A 752 5.67 -30.98 1.93
N PHE A 753 6.23 -29.87 2.43
CA PHE A 753 6.05 -29.44 3.82
C PHE A 753 4.58 -29.07 4.13
N TYR A 754 3.91 -28.34 3.24
CA TYR A 754 2.47 -28.04 3.37
C TYR A 754 1.63 -29.32 3.48
N ASN A 755 1.92 -30.31 2.63
CA ASN A 755 1.25 -31.62 2.66
C ASN A 755 1.59 -32.43 3.93
N LEU A 756 2.81 -32.34 4.45
CA LEU A 756 3.20 -32.93 5.72
C LEU A 756 2.37 -32.35 6.87
N VAL A 757 2.22 -31.03 6.95
CA VAL A 757 1.37 -30.38 7.96
C VAL A 757 -0.09 -30.81 7.82
N SER A 758 -0.65 -30.79 6.60
CA SER A 758 -2.04 -31.22 6.34
C SER A 758 -2.30 -32.66 6.77
N SER A 759 -1.41 -33.59 6.40
CA SER A 759 -1.53 -35.00 6.75
C SER A 759 -1.34 -35.26 8.24
N THR A 760 -0.36 -34.61 8.88
CA THR A 760 -0.08 -34.74 10.31
C THR A 760 -1.25 -34.26 11.16
N LEU A 761 -1.81 -33.08 10.84
CA LEU A 761 -2.95 -32.51 11.53
C LEU A 761 -4.29 -33.16 11.15
N SER A 762 -4.32 -33.99 10.11
CA SER A 762 -5.53 -34.58 9.54
C SER A 762 -6.62 -33.54 9.23
N LEU A 763 -6.21 -32.37 8.73
CA LEU A 763 -7.10 -31.25 8.40
C LEU A 763 -7.43 -31.23 6.90
N PRO A 764 -8.70 -31.00 6.52
CA PRO A 764 -9.12 -30.90 5.12
C PRO A 764 -8.63 -29.63 4.42
N SER A 765 -8.28 -28.60 5.20
CA SER A 765 -7.67 -27.35 4.74
C SER A 765 -6.86 -26.76 5.90
N LEU A 766 -5.78 -26.06 5.56
CA LEU A 766 -4.95 -25.31 6.51
C LEU A 766 -5.28 -23.80 6.52
N ASP A 767 -6.27 -23.36 5.75
CA ASP A 767 -6.53 -21.93 5.45
C ASP A 767 -6.88 -21.04 6.63
N ASP A 768 -7.18 -21.62 7.78
CA ASP A 768 -7.44 -20.91 9.03
C ASP A 768 -6.15 -20.41 9.70
N PHE A 769 -4.99 -21.02 9.38
CA PHE A 769 -3.70 -20.64 9.96
C PHE A 769 -2.48 -20.71 9.04
N LEU A 770 -2.47 -21.48 7.95
CA LEU A 770 -1.33 -21.60 7.01
C LEU A 770 -1.80 -21.50 5.56
N ARG A 771 -1.30 -20.49 4.83
CA ARG A 771 -1.53 -20.32 3.39
C ARG A 771 -0.21 -20.29 2.63
N LEU A 772 -0.16 -21.03 1.52
CA LEU A 772 0.99 -21.12 0.61
C LEU A 772 0.68 -20.40 -0.71
N PHE A 773 1.60 -19.55 -1.16
CA PHE A 773 1.57 -18.90 -2.47
C PHE A 773 2.78 -19.32 -3.30
N LEU A 774 2.54 -20.00 -4.42
CA LEU A 774 3.59 -20.35 -5.38
C LEU A 774 3.64 -19.26 -6.44
N ILE A 775 4.82 -18.65 -6.64
CA ILE A 775 4.98 -17.40 -7.38
C ILE A 775 5.64 -17.66 -8.75
N PRO A 776 4.88 -17.65 -9.86
CA PRO A 776 5.42 -17.83 -11.21
C PRO A 776 6.54 -16.86 -11.57
N GLY A 777 7.65 -17.39 -12.10
CA GLY A 777 8.77 -16.59 -12.61
C GLY A 777 9.52 -15.80 -11.54
N MET A 778 9.31 -16.11 -10.26
CA MET A 778 10.09 -15.57 -9.16
C MET A 778 11.27 -16.48 -8.86
N GLU A 779 12.46 -15.88 -8.80
CA GLU A 779 13.71 -16.52 -8.37
C GLU A 779 13.78 -16.64 -6.83
N HIS A 780 14.92 -17.09 -6.29
CA HIS A 780 15.09 -17.22 -4.84
C HIS A 780 14.84 -15.91 -4.09
N CYS A 781 13.79 -15.90 -3.26
CA CYS A 781 13.32 -14.77 -2.43
C CYS A 781 12.87 -13.49 -3.14
N SER A 782 13.37 -13.23 -4.34
CA SER A 782 13.12 -12.03 -5.15
C SER A 782 13.73 -12.21 -6.54
N GLY A 783 13.46 -11.28 -7.45
CA GLY A 783 14.01 -11.35 -8.80
C GLY A 783 13.27 -12.34 -9.70
N GLY A 784 13.81 -12.52 -10.89
CA GLY A 784 13.21 -13.31 -11.96
C GLY A 784 12.32 -12.51 -12.93
N PRO A 785 11.91 -13.16 -14.04
CA PRO A 785 11.12 -12.54 -15.10
C PRO A 785 9.65 -12.30 -14.72
N GLY A 786 9.16 -12.93 -13.65
CA GLY A 786 7.77 -12.85 -13.22
C GLY A 786 7.43 -11.62 -12.37
N ALA A 787 6.16 -11.52 -11.97
CA ALA A 787 5.66 -10.43 -11.13
C ALA A 787 5.96 -10.71 -9.64
N TRP A 788 7.24 -10.80 -9.28
CA TRP A 788 7.73 -11.27 -7.98
C TRP A 788 7.62 -10.24 -6.85
N ALA A 789 7.32 -8.97 -7.14
CA ALA A 789 7.32 -7.89 -6.15
C ALA A 789 5.96 -7.72 -5.47
N PHE A 790 5.82 -8.20 -4.22
CA PHE A 790 4.60 -8.11 -3.42
C PHE A 790 4.88 -7.91 -1.91
N GLY A 791 5.90 -7.10 -1.57
CA GLY A 791 6.17 -6.66 -0.19
C GLY A 791 6.78 -7.72 0.73
N GLN A 792 7.48 -8.70 0.17
CA GLN A 792 8.15 -9.76 0.94
C GLN A 792 9.54 -9.36 1.50
N ALA A 793 10.09 -8.21 1.08
CA ALA A 793 11.34 -7.65 1.59
C ALA A 793 11.51 -6.16 1.21
N GLY A 794 12.35 -5.44 1.96
CA GLY A 794 12.71 -4.02 1.74
C GLY A 794 13.52 -3.70 0.48
N ILE A 795 13.87 -4.71 -0.34
CA ILE A 795 14.56 -4.55 -1.65
C ILE A 795 13.66 -3.98 -2.75
N VAL A 796 12.35 -3.94 -2.53
CA VAL A 796 11.41 -3.64 -3.59
C VAL A 796 11.01 -2.16 -3.56
N SER A 797 11.56 -1.39 -4.50
CA SER A 797 11.09 -0.02 -4.74
C SER A 797 9.69 -0.04 -5.37
N ASN A 798 8.80 0.87 -4.93
CA ASN A 798 7.45 1.08 -5.48
C ASN A 798 6.40 -0.01 -5.21
N VAL A 799 6.56 -0.83 -4.16
CA VAL A 799 5.44 -1.68 -3.71
C VAL A 799 4.31 -0.79 -3.20
N VAL A 800 3.10 -1.05 -3.67
CA VAL A 800 1.89 -0.40 -3.14
C VAL A 800 1.71 -0.82 -1.69
N ASN A 801 1.70 0.14 -0.75
CA ASN A 801 1.43 -0.10 0.67
C ASN A 801 -0.05 -0.41 0.91
N ALA A 802 -0.52 -1.54 0.37
CA ALA A 802 -1.84 -2.10 0.53
C ALA A 802 -1.70 -3.61 0.76
N SER A 803 -2.54 -4.20 1.62
CA SER A 803 -2.47 -5.62 1.95
C SER A 803 -2.65 -6.54 0.74
N THR A 804 -3.29 -6.10 -0.34
CA THR A 804 -3.39 -6.89 -1.58
C THR A 804 -2.06 -7.01 -2.34
N HIS A 805 -1.08 -6.13 -2.09
CA HIS A 805 0.21 -6.06 -2.79
C HIS A 805 1.41 -6.23 -1.85
N ASN A 806 1.17 -6.47 -0.56
CA ASN A 806 2.21 -6.52 0.46
C ASN A 806 1.91 -7.65 1.44
N ILE A 807 2.68 -8.75 1.36
CA ILE A 807 2.45 -9.95 2.17
C ILE A 807 2.63 -9.71 3.68
N LEU A 808 3.52 -8.81 4.09
CA LEU A 808 3.66 -8.46 5.50
C LEU A 808 2.41 -7.73 6.00
N LEU A 809 1.89 -6.77 5.23
CA LEU A 809 0.64 -6.09 5.58
C LEU A 809 -0.58 -7.00 5.46
N ALA A 810 -0.59 -7.96 4.54
CA ALA A 810 -1.62 -8.99 4.45
C ALA A 810 -1.63 -9.89 5.70
N LEU A 811 -0.45 -10.20 6.24
CA LEU A 811 -0.33 -10.95 7.49
C LEU A 811 -0.87 -10.13 8.67
N VAL A 812 -0.60 -8.83 8.73
CA VAL A 812 -1.17 -7.93 9.74
C VAL A 812 -2.70 -7.96 9.67
N ASP A 813 -3.28 -7.76 8.50
CA ASP A 813 -4.73 -7.81 8.30
C ASP A 813 -5.32 -9.17 8.72
N TRP A 814 -4.59 -10.27 8.49
CA TRP A 814 -5.04 -11.58 8.91
C TRP A 814 -4.98 -11.76 10.43
N VAL A 815 -3.89 -11.35 11.09
CA VAL A 815 -3.71 -11.52 12.54
C VAL A 815 -4.58 -10.57 13.37
N GLU A 816 -4.78 -9.33 12.91
CA GLU A 816 -5.50 -8.29 13.65
C GLU A 816 -7.00 -8.25 13.32
N ASP A 817 -7.37 -8.45 12.04
CA ASP A 817 -8.74 -8.30 11.55
C ASP A 817 -9.39 -9.62 11.08
N GLU A 818 -8.69 -10.76 11.18
CA GLU A 818 -9.12 -12.05 10.62
C GLU A 818 -9.40 -11.99 9.10
N LYS A 819 -8.75 -11.07 8.39
CA LYS A 819 -8.86 -10.89 6.93
C LYS A 819 -7.75 -11.64 6.22
N ALA A 820 -7.95 -12.94 6.08
CA ALA A 820 -6.99 -13.81 5.43
C ALA A 820 -6.90 -13.57 3.90
N PRO A 821 -5.71 -13.34 3.31
CA PRO A 821 -5.58 -12.97 1.90
C PRO A 821 -5.97 -14.14 0.97
N PRO A 822 -6.98 -13.99 0.09
CA PRO A 822 -7.39 -15.06 -0.83
C PRO A 822 -6.37 -15.29 -1.96
N ASP A 823 -5.64 -14.23 -2.30
CA ASP A 823 -4.63 -14.12 -3.34
C ASP A 823 -3.67 -12.99 -2.96
N MET A 824 -2.56 -12.87 -3.70
CA MET A 824 -1.59 -11.78 -3.56
C MET A 824 -1.28 -11.20 -4.93
N ILE A 825 -1.27 -9.88 -5.09
CA ILE A 825 -0.89 -9.24 -6.35
C ILE A 825 0.59 -8.90 -6.30
N GLY A 826 1.36 -9.47 -7.22
CA GLY A 826 2.75 -9.09 -7.45
C GLY A 826 2.91 -8.24 -8.69
N SER A 827 4.00 -7.49 -8.74
CA SER A 827 4.36 -6.62 -9.85
C SER A 827 5.75 -6.95 -10.41
N VAL A 828 6.06 -6.46 -11.61
CA VAL A 828 7.40 -6.52 -12.22
C VAL A 828 8.08 -5.16 -12.03
N PRO A 829 9.07 -5.03 -11.11
CA PRO A 829 9.72 -3.74 -10.86
C PRO A 829 10.36 -3.16 -12.13
N GLY A 830 10.15 -1.86 -12.38
CA GLY A 830 10.72 -1.15 -13.53
C GLY A 830 10.00 -1.37 -14.87
N SER A 831 8.91 -2.15 -14.90
CA SER A 831 8.08 -2.31 -16.10
C SER A 831 7.25 -1.05 -16.41
N THR A 832 7.01 -0.75 -17.69
CA THR A 832 6.14 0.36 -18.13
C THR A 832 5.30 -0.07 -19.34
N PRO A 833 3.96 -0.19 -19.22
CA PRO A 833 3.15 -0.01 -18.00
C PRO A 833 3.51 -1.02 -16.89
N ASN A 834 3.07 -0.77 -15.65
CA ASN A 834 3.29 -1.69 -14.54
C ASN A 834 2.63 -3.04 -14.85
N ILE A 835 3.41 -4.11 -14.93
CA ILE A 835 2.92 -5.47 -15.15
C ILE A 835 2.61 -6.07 -13.79
N GLU A 836 1.37 -6.54 -13.62
CA GLU A 836 0.88 -7.16 -12.39
C GLU A 836 0.33 -8.55 -12.67
N ARG A 837 0.44 -9.43 -11.66
CA ARG A 837 -0.10 -10.78 -11.70
C ARG A 837 -0.67 -11.17 -10.34
N THR A 838 -1.84 -11.80 -10.36
CA THR A 838 -2.44 -12.40 -9.17
C THR A 838 -1.81 -13.76 -8.90
N HIS A 839 -1.21 -13.91 -7.73
CA HIS A 839 -0.64 -15.14 -7.19
C HIS A 839 -1.65 -15.84 -6.31
N CYS A 840 -1.87 -17.11 -6.60
CA CYS A 840 -2.98 -17.86 -6.02
C CYS A 840 -2.57 -18.61 -4.77
N ARG A 841 -3.49 -18.66 -3.82
CA ARG A 841 -3.37 -19.51 -2.63
C ARG A 841 -3.52 -20.98 -3.04
N TYR A 842 -2.47 -21.77 -2.81
CA TYR A 842 -2.49 -23.22 -3.02
C TYR A 842 -3.65 -23.88 -2.23
N PRO A 843 -4.40 -24.84 -2.80
CA PRO A 843 -4.16 -25.53 -4.09
C PRO A 843 -4.75 -24.85 -5.33
N GLN A 844 -5.26 -23.61 -5.21
CA GLN A 844 -5.65 -22.85 -6.39
C GLN A 844 -4.41 -22.55 -7.24
N ARG A 845 -4.61 -22.50 -8.56
CA ARG A 845 -3.56 -22.23 -9.53
C ARG A 845 -3.88 -20.96 -10.30
N SER A 846 -2.83 -20.32 -10.80
CA SER A 846 -2.92 -19.19 -11.71
C SER A 846 -3.26 -19.71 -13.10
N VAL A 847 -4.45 -19.38 -13.62
CA VAL A 847 -4.96 -19.84 -14.92
C VAL A 847 -5.20 -18.63 -15.82
N PHE A 848 -4.76 -18.69 -17.08
CA PHE A 848 -4.98 -17.60 -18.02
C PHE A 848 -6.42 -17.58 -18.55
N SER A 849 -7.14 -16.47 -18.34
CA SER A 849 -8.54 -16.31 -18.75
C SER A 849 -8.71 -15.71 -20.15
N GLY A 850 -7.63 -15.58 -20.93
CA GLY A 850 -7.59 -14.90 -22.23
C GLY A 850 -7.21 -13.41 -22.17
N SER A 851 -7.21 -12.80 -20.98
CA SER A 851 -6.81 -11.40 -20.78
C SER A 851 -5.95 -11.17 -19.54
N SER A 852 -6.03 -12.05 -18.54
CA SER A 852 -5.34 -11.94 -17.26
C SER A 852 -5.23 -13.31 -16.61
N PHE A 853 -4.31 -13.46 -15.67
CA PHE A 853 -4.26 -14.64 -14.80
C PHE A 853 -5.27 -14.49 -13.64
N VAL A 854 -6.03 -15.54 -13.38
CA VAL A 854 -7.04 -15.60 -12.30
C VAL A 854 -6.83 -16.88 -11.48
N CYS A 855 -7.32 -16.89 -10.24
CA CYS A 855 -7.22 -18.05 -9.37
C CYS A 855 -8.37 -19.03 -9.57
N ASP A 856 -8.04 -20.26 -9.95
CA ASP A 856 -9.00 -21.34 -10.15
C ASP A 856 -8.56 -22.65 -9.48
N VAL A 857 -9.52 -23.49 -9.15
CA VAL A 857 -9.28 -24.87 -8.70
C VAL A 857 -9.37 -25.76 -9.93
N VAL A 858 -8.22 -26.12 -10.49
CA VAL A 858 -8.17 -27.05 -11.61
C VAL A 858 -8.49 -28.45 -11.08
N ASN A 859 -9.67 -28.98 -11.44
CA ASN A 859 -10.13 -30.33 -11.09
C ASN A 859 -9.33 -31.44 -11.77
#